data_AF-A0A7C1TPP2-F1
#
_entry.id   AF-A0A7C1TPP2-F1
#
_cell.length_a   1.000
_cell.length_b   1.000
_cell.length_c   1.000
_cell.angle_alpha   90.00
_cell.angle_beta   90.00
_cell.angle_gamma   90.00
#
_symmetry.space_group_name_H-M   'P 1'
#
loop_
_entity.id
_entity.type
_entity.pdbx_description
1 polymer ?
#
loop_
_entity_poly.entity_id
_entity_poly.type
_entity_poly.pdbx_seq_one_letter_code
_entity_poly.pdbx_strand_id
1 'polypeptide(L)'
;MNRRRASLAVLTACVLLSGLWSQTLPAREESPKRECAICHIMWLTDFKRAGVETLIPYDPRPVVDTGRQDVVSTERMCFSCHDGFVLDSRFVWEERQHLHPVGVKPSQDVKVPIVDGKQVLPLNDDGKVYCGTCHSAHGVEWDNKESPIFLRAENINSGLCVLCHSNRAKGAVSGNHPLHSKPPNHPDALLAAGGQLGNKGGVICQSCHRVHGSRQKKLLVLPNDQSGLCTTCHAAKRRILGSRHDMAAMGIDVPNIRNQQAAHAGVCSACHVPHKAAGPRLWARQRPAGMDMISSLCRSCHRPDGPAHEKIIGPNSHPVDVPVSRVGIVAELERWRSRLPALTGLAPPVPLPLIDARGNHAKRDGKVTCVACHDPHQWAPDTEAQADVAMANADPRELEGDGRNSFLRLPHDGENRLCSNCHRDKPAVQFSKHNLALTAVDAVNVSGRTVADNGACSACHLPHNGRGPRMWARQPTAKPGIEGLCASCHEKGAPAAKKRTGRHSHPVHVGLDRLPQSVDPGLPLFTASGDRPGEDAPGEVDCATCHDPHVWDVAHPDSRAGARAEVEGDGRNSFLRQALGTDSALCVKCHTDKRLVFGTEHDLRVTAPTAVNGKDQDLAASGVCGQCHTPHTPLVEVRLWARPPGPGEHVLETLCTGCHRAGGLAADKVPAKRHHPPRRVPSNAGRRVGVRKANINPPVFSDAGERVPVGKITCPTCHDPHRWDPARAHPGDGKRHEGTVLNSFLRHARTDGFLCSDCHGVDSLFRYKYFHWPESRERHHLYEP
;
A
#
# COMPACT_ATOMS: atom_id res chain seq x y z
N MET A 1 136.56 -32.30 -24.92
CA MET A 1 135.24 -32.49 -24.27
C MET A 1 135.08 -31.49 -23.14
N ASN A 2 134.67 -30.26 -23.47
CA ASN A 2 134.31 -29.24 -22.49
C ASN A 2 133.61 -28.09 -23.22
N ARG A 3 132.61 -27.47 -22.57
CA ARG A 3 131.90 -26.23 -22.99
C ARG A 3 130.88 -26.33 -24.14
N ARG A 4 129.71 -26.95 -23.94
CA ARG A 4 128.42 -26.55 -24.58
C ARG A 4 127.18 -26.92 -23.73
N ARG A 5 127.25 -26.79 -22.40
CA ARG A 5 126.09 -26.99 -21.49
C ARG A 5 125.51 -25.69 -20.90
N ALA A 6 125.94 -24.52 -21.37
CA ALA A 6 125.56 -23.23 -20.78
C ALA A 6 124.48 -22.43 -21.55
N SER A 7 124.00 -22.90 -22.71
CA SER A 7 123.11 -22.11 -23.57
C SER A 7 121.64 -22.55 -23.57
N LEU A 8 121.29 -23.63 -22.84
CA LEU A 8 119.89 -24.12 -22.77
C LEU A 8 119.19 -23.77 -21.45
N ALA A 9 119.92 -23.31 -20.42
CA ALA A 9 119.35 -22.91 -19.14
C ALA A 9 118.82 -21.46 -19.11
N VAL A 10 119.24 -20.63 -20.07
CA VAL A 10 118.83 -19.21 -20.13
C VAL A 10 117.48 -19.03 -20.86
N LEU A 11 117.12 -19.92 -21.80
CA LEU A 11 115.82 -19.83 -22.47
C LEU A 11 114.64 -20.33 -21.62
N THR A 12 114.87 -21.27 -20.70
CA THR A 12 113.80 -21.79 -19.81
C THR A 12 113.49 -20.85 -18.64
N ALA A 13 114.45 -20.00 -18.24
CA ALA A 13 114.24 -19.03 -17.17
C ALA A 13 113.41 -17.80 -17.63
N CYS A 14 113.46 -17.44 -18.91
CA CYS A 14 112.66 -16.31 -19.43
C CYS A 14 111.16 -16.64 -19.62
N VAL A 15 110.79 -17.92 -19.79
CA VAL A 15 109.37 -18.31 -19.92
C VAL A 15 108.69 -18.53 -18.56
N LEU A 16 109.46 -18.84 -17.51
CA LEU A 16 108.91 -19.02 -16.16
C LEU A 16 108.82 -17.71 -15.34
N LEU A 17 109.49 -16.63 -15.76
CA LEU A 17 109.40 -15.31 -15.12
C LEU A 17 108.35 -14.37 -15.73
N SER A 18 107.79 -14.68 -16.91
CA SER A 18 106.61 -13.98 -17.45
C SER A 18 105.28 -14.47 -16.84
N GLY A 19 105.29 -15.53 -16.03
CA GLY A 19 104.10 -16.06 -15.35
C GLY A 19 103.82 -15.46 -13.96
N LEU A 20 104.71 -14.60 -13.45
CA LEU A 20 104.65 -14.08 -12.06
C LEU A 20 104.35 -12.58 -11.97
N TRP A 21 104.10 -11.91 -13.10
CA TRP A 21 103.78 -10.48 -13.15
C TRP A 21 102.53 -10.23 -14.02
N SER A 22 101.44 -10.91 -13.66
CA SER A 22 100.07 -10.47 -13.94
C SER A 22 99.19 -10.72 -12.72
N GLN A 23 99.60 -10.19 -11.57
CA GLN A 23 98.63 -9.75 -10.57
C GLN A 23 98.34 -8.28 -10.80
N THR A 24 97.44 -7.99 -11.74
CA THR A 24 96.56 -6.83 -11.60
C THR A 24 95.25 -7.12 -12.30
N LEU A 25 94.20 -7.15 -11.47
CA LEU A 25 92.80 -7.11 -11.82
C LEU A 25 92.28 -8.38 -12.53
N PRO A 26 91.61 -9.33 -11.83
CA PRO A 26 90.29 -9.64 -12.33
C PRO A 26 89.61 -8.28 -12.39
N ALA A 27 89.36 -7.82 -13.61
CA ALA A 27 88.43 -6.75 -13.84
C ALA A 27 87.29 -6.94 -12.84
N ARG A 28 86.92 -5.86 -12.13
CA ARG A 28 85.60 -5.77 -11.53
C ARG A 28 84.62 -6.02 -12.68
N GLU A 29 84.33 -7.28 -12.97
CA GLU A 29 83.12 -7.63 -13.69
C GLU A 29 82.04 -7.10 -12.77
N GLU A 30 81.45 -5.99 -13.22
CA GLU A 30 80.22 -5.47 -12.67
C GLU A 30 79.28 -6.66 -12.54
N SER A 31 79.04 -7.12 -11.32
CA SER A 31 78.04 -8.16 -11.08
C SER A 31 76.77 -7.70 -11.81
N PRO A 32 76.16 -8.52 -12.69
CA PRO A 32 74.97 -8.17 -13.46
C PRO A 32 73.75 -7.77 -12.60
N LYS A 33 73.91 -7.76 -11.28
CA LYS A 33 72.91 -7.49 -10.26
C LYS A 33 73.27 -6.30 -9.35
N ARG A 34 74.31 -5.50 -9.66
CA ARG A 34 74.68 -4.34 -8.82
C ARG A 34 73.53 -3.33 -8.67
N GLU A 35 72.76 -3.09 -9.73
CA GLU A 35 71.58 -2.22 -9.67
C GLU A 35 70.48 -2.81 -8.79
N CYS A 36 70.20 -4.12 -8.93
CA CYS A 36 69.23 -4.81 -8.09
C CYS A 36 69.66 -4.89 -6.62
N ALA A 37 70.96 -4.88 -6.36
CA ALA A 37 71.56 -4.97 -5.03
C ALA A 37 71.40 -3.69 -4.19
N ILE A 38 71.01 -2.57 -4.81
CA ILE A 38 70.61 -1.34 -4.10
C ILE A 38 69.47 -1.66 -3.11
N CYS A 39 68.52 -2.49 -3.55
CA CYS A 39 67.44 -2.98 -2.71
C CYS A 39 67.81 -4.35 -2.12
N HIS A 40 68.21 -5.30 -2.96
CA HIS A 40 68.47 -6.68 -2.56
C HIS A 40 69.94 -6.92 -2.18
N ILE A 41 70.39 -6.37 -1.04
CA ILE A 41 71.77 -6.53 -0.55
C ILE A 41 72.23 -8.00 -0.47
N MET A 42 71.28 -8.93 -0.29
CA MET A 42 71.48 -10.38 -0.30
C MET A 42 71.90 -10.99 -1.65
N TRP A 43 71.80 -10.22 -2.73
CA TRP A 43 72.21 -10.62 -4.07
C TRP A 43 73.65 -10.24 -4.38
N LEU A 44 74.29 -9.42 -3.53
CA LEU A 44 75.72 -9.15 -3.61
C LEU A 44 76.51 -10.36 -3.14
N THR A 45 77.37 -10.87 -4.03
CA THR A 45 78.29 -11.97 -3.74
C THR A 45 79.33 -11.58 -2.71
N ASP A 46 79.68 -10.29 -2.62
CA ASP A 46 80.70 -9.77 -1.70
C ASP A 46 80.34 -9.99 -0.22
N PHE A 47 79.05 -9.91 0.13
CA PHE A 47 78.57 -10.22 1.49
C PHE A 47 78.59 -11.71 1.84
N LYS A 48 78.89 -12.60 0.86
CA LYS A 48 78.96 -14.06 1.05
C LYS A 48 80.40 -14.58 1.06
N ARG A 49 81.41 -13.72 0.94
CA ARG A 49 82.82 -14.12 0.86
C ARG A 49 83.37 -14.40 2.26
N ALA A 50 83.97 -15.58 2.43
CA ALA A 50 84.69 -15.91 3.65
C ALA A 50 85.94 -15.00 3.79
N GLY A 51 86.11 -14.39 4.96
CA GLY A 51 87.29 -13.57 5.29
C GLY A 51 87.19 -12.07 4.96
N VAL A 52 86.01 -11.55 4.59
CA VAL A 52 85.77 -10.11 4.40
C VAL A 52 84.85 -9.59 5.50
N GLU A 53 85.32 -8.64 6.30
CA GLU A 53 84.50 -7.93 7.26
C GLU A 53 83.67 -6.86 6.55
N THR A 54 82.37 -6.79 6.86
CA THR A 54 81.42 -5.90 6.18
C THR A 54 81.21 -4.64 7.00
N LEU A 55 81.16 -3.48 6.35
CA LEU A 55 80.94 -2.18 7.02
C LEU A 55 79.53 -2.02 7.60
N ILE A 56 78.58 -2.85 7.15
CA ILE A 56 77.20 -2.90 7.65
C ILE A 56 76.86 -4.35 7.99
N PRO A 57 76.07 -4.59 9.06
CA PRO A 57 75.60 -5.94 9.39
C PRO A 57 74.84 -6.56 8.22
N TYR A 58 75.23 -7.77 7.82
CA TYR A 58 74.53 -8.54 6.80
C TYR A 58 73.36 -9.31 7.42
N ASP A 59 72.18 -8.70 7.42
CA ASP A 59 70.94 -9.37 7.80
C ASP A 59 69.89 -9.20 6.68
N PRO A 60 69.72 -10.20 5.80
CA PRO A 60 68.78 -10.13 4.70
C PRO A 60 67.32 -10.30 5.16
N ARG A 61 67.10 -10.81 6.38
CA ARG A 61 65.76 -11.04 6.95
C ARG A 61 65.71 -10.62 8.43
N PRO A 62 65.85 -9.32 8.71
CA PRO A 62 65.88 -8.82 10.06
C PRO A 62 64.55 -9.02 10.78
N VAL A 63 64.64 -9.11 12.10
CA VAL A 63 63.48 -9.00 12.99
C VAL A 63 63.30 -7.54 13.35
N VAL A 64 62.17 -6.96 12.93
CA VAL A 64 61.78 -5.58 13.25
C VAL A 64 60.45 -5.57 14.01
N ASP A 65 59.94 -4.41 14.39
CA ASP A 65 58.69 -4.27 15.15
C ASP A 65 57.49 -4.98 14.50
N THR A 66 57.44 -5.02 13.18
CA THR A 66 56.38 -5.72 12.42
C THR A 66 56.57 -7.23 12.35
N GLY A 67 57.72 -7.76 12.76
CA GLY A 67 58.10 -9.17 12.72
C GLY A 67 59.31 -9.45 11.82
N ARG A 68 59.62 -10.73 11.62
CA ARG A 68 60.68 -11.17 10.72
C ARG A 68 60.26 -11.03 9.25
N GLN A 69 61.01 -10.26 8.47
CA GLN A 69 60.66 -9.95 7.08
C GLN A 69 61.89 -9.64 6.22
N ASP A 70 61.72 -9.56 4.90
CA ASP A 70 62.80 -9.18 3.97
C ASP A 70 63.26 -7.74 4.25
N VAL A 71 64.59 -7.52 4.29
CA VAL A 71 65.20 -6.21 4.52
C VAL A 71 64.69 -5.14 3.55
N VAL A 72 64.33 -5.53 2.31
CA VAL A 72 63.81 -4.60 1.28
C VAL A 72 62.41 -4.05 1.60
N SER A 73 61.71 -4.70 2.53
CA SER A 73 60.36 -4.33 2.96
C SER A 73 60.32 -3.82 4.40
N THR A 74 61.48 -3.51 4.98
CA THR A 74 61.57 -2.85 6.29
C THR A 74 61.10 -1.41 6.20
N GLU A 75 60.52 -0.89 7.28
CA GLU A 75 60.07 0.50 7.35
C GLU A 75 61.19 1.49 6.98
N ARG A 76 62.44 1.21 7.40
CA ARG A 76 63.59 2.05 7.11
C ARG A 76 63.93 2.09 5.62
N MET A 77 63.80 0.96 4.93
CA MET A 77 63.99 0.91 3.47
C MET A 77 62.86 1.64 2.73
N CYS A 78 61.61 1.46 3.17
CA CYS A 78 60.50 2.22 2.59
C CYS A 78 60.70 3.73 2.81
N PHE A 79 61.10 4.14 4.01
CA PHE A 79 61.34 5.54 4.37
C PHE A 79 62.40 6.21 3.49
N SER A 80 63.47 5.50 3.12
CA SER A 80 64.54 6.06 2.28
C SER A 80 64.13 6.39 0.84
N CYS A 81 63.00 5.85 0.36
CA CYS A 81 62.45 6.18 -0.96
C CYS A 81 61.25 7.14 -0.88
N HIS A 82 60.66 7.26 0.31
CA HIS A 82 59.51 8.12 0.59
C HIS A 82 59.92 9.55 0.98
N ASP A 83 61.17 9.95 0.75
CA ASP A 83 61.73 11.27 1.03
C ASP A 83 61.50 12.29 -0.09
N GLY A 84 60.78 11.90 -1.14
CA GLY A 84 60.55 12.68 -2.35
C GLY A 84 61.02 11.97 -3.63
N PHE A 85 61.86 10.94 -3.52
CA PHE A 85 62.33 10.18 -4.68
C PHE A 85 61.21 9.43 -5.41
N VAL A 86 60.34 8.71 -4.68
CA VAL A 86 59.13 8.08 -5.26
C VAL A 86 57.90 8.97 -5.03
N LEU A 87 57.71 9.40 -3.79
CA LEU A 87 56.67 10.32 -3.34
C LEU A 87 57.04 10.71 -1.91
N ASP A 88 57.01 12.00 -1.57
CA ASP A 88 57.17 12.38 -0.16
C ASP A 88 55.91 11.98 0.61
N SER A 89 56.04 10.92 1.41
CA SER A 89 54.98 10.47 2.32
C SER A 89 55.50 10.17 3.71
N ARG A 90 56.57 10.87 4.14
CA ARG A 90 57.16 10.71 5.48
C ARG A 90 56.18 11.00 6.61
N PHE A 91 55.12 11.77 6.35
CA PHE A 91 54.00 11.99 7.27
C PHE A 91 53.37 10.70 7.79
N VAL A 92 53.47 9.58 7.05
CA VAL A 92 53.00 8.25 7.48
C VAL A 92 53.73 7.80 8.74
N TRP A 93 55.03 8.07 8.86
CA TRP A 93 55.85 7.67 10.01
C TRP A 93 55.74 8.64 11.18
N GLU A 94 55.30 9.88 10.94
CA GLU A 94 55.01 10.89 11.98
C GLU A 94 53.64 10.65 12.62
N GLU A 95 52.61 10.34 11.83
CA GLU A 95 51.22 10.14 12.28
C GLU A 95 50.85 8.64 12.45
N ARG A 96 51.65 7.86 13.21
CA ARG A 96 51.48 6.39 13.35
C ARG A 96 50.15 5.91 13.92
N GLN A 97 49.35 6.78 14.55
CA GLN A 97 48.18 6.38 15.35
C GLN A 97 46.98 5.88 14.51
N HIS A 98 46.96 6.16 13.20
CA HIS A 98 45.79 5.94 12.33
C HIS A 98 46.18 5.43 10.94
N LEU A 99 47.07 4.43 10.91
CA LEU A 99 47.47 3.71 9.71
C LEU A 99 46.74 2.37 9.59
N HIS A 100 46.64 1.85 8.36
CA HIS A 100 46.22 0.47 8.19
C HIS A 100 47.16 -0.46 9.00
N PRO A 101 46.64 -1.38 9.82
CA PRO A 101 47.46 -2.13 10.77
C PRO A 101 48.59 -2.93 10.09
N VAL A 102 49.82 -2.74 10.59
CA VAL A 102 51.00 -3.55 10.29
C VAL A 102 51.53 -4.18 11.59
N GLY A 103 52.30 -5.26 11.48
CA GLY A 103 52.79 -6.03 12.64
C GLY A 103 51.74 -6.90 13.33
N VAL A 104 50.57 -7.05 12.71
CA VAL A 104 49.44 -7.83 13.25
C VAL A 104 49.07 -8.96 12.31
N LYS A 105 48.62 -10.09 12.88
CA LYS A 105 48.06 -11.20 12.09
C LYS A 105 46.67 -10.80 11.56
N PRO A 106 46.33 -11.09 10.29
CA PRO A 106 44.97 -10.90 9.78
C PRO A 106 43.94 -11.62 10.66
N SER A 107 42.79 -10.99 10.89
CA SER A 107 41.69 -11.65 11.61
C SER A 107 41.03 -12.72 10.72
N GLN A 108 40.19 -13.57 11.32
CA GLN A 108 39.42 -14.59 10.59
C GLN A 108 38.48 -13.98 9.53
N ASP A 109 38.11 -12.71 9.68
CA ASP A 109 37.26 -11.96 8.74
C ASP A 109 38.04 -11.44 7.51
N VAL A 110 39.36 -11.59 7.46
CA VAL A 110 40.25 -11.14 6.38
C VAL A 110 40.80 -12.35 5.65
N LYS A 111 40.69 -12.35 4.32
CA LYS A 111 41.19 -13.44 3.48
C LYS A 111 42.41 -12.99 2.72
N VAL A 112 43.52 -13.73 2.80
CA VAL A 112 44.68 -13.48 1.93
C VAL A 112 44.54 -14.35 0.69
N PRO A 113 44.38 -13.77 -0.52
CA PRO A 113 44.16 -14.56 -1.73
C PRO A 113 45.42 -15.34 -2.13
N ILE A 114 45.21 -16.60 -2.54
CA ILE A 114 46.22 -17.48 -3.09
C ILE A 114 45.89 -17.72 -4.57
N VAL A 115 46.85 -17.46 -5.45
CA VAL A 115 46.78 -17.70 -6.90
C VAL A 115 47.98 -18.56 -7.27
N ASP A 116 47.76 -19.68 -7.97
CA ASP A 116 48.80 -20.65 -8.38
C ASP A 116 49.72 -21.10 -7.23
N GLY A 117 49.12 -21.34 -6.06
CA GLY A 117 49.84 -21.75 -4.85
C GLY A 117 50.65 -20.65 -4.16
N LYS A 118 50.60 -19.40 -4.64
CA LYS A 118 51.32 -18.26 -4.06
C LYS A 118 50.35 -17.22 -3.49
N GLN A 119 50.70 -16.63 -2.34
CA GLN A 119 49.96 -15.50 -1.78
C GLN A 119 50.19 -14.25 -2.64
N VAL A 120 49.12 -13.66 -3.16
CA VAL A 120 49.20 -12.41 -3.94
C VAL A 120 49.60 -11.23 -3.04
N LEU A 121 49.13 -11.26 -1.79
CA LEU A 121 49.44 -10.30 -0.75
C LEU A 121 50.18 -11.04 0.38
N PRO A 122 51.51 -11.22 0.28
CA PRO A 122 52.25 -12.07 1.20
C PRO A 122 52.27 -11.47 2.61
N LEU A 123 52.15 -12.34 3.61
CA LEU A 123 52.45 -12.00 4.99
C LEU A 123 53.96 -12.18 5.25
N ASN A 124 54.46 -11.59 6.33
CA ASN A 124 55.85 -11.83 6.73
C ASN A 124 56.06 -13.23 7.31
N ASP A 125 57.29 -13.58 7.70
CA ASP A 125 57.64 -14.93 8.17
C ASP A 125 56.86 -15.31 9.46
N ASP A 126 56.39 -14.32 10.22
CA ASP A 126 55.55 -14.50 11.42
C ASP A 126 54.04 -14.57 11.12
N GLY A 127 53.65 -14.48 9.85
CA GLY A 127 52.25 -14.43 9.39
C GLY A 127 51.54 -13.11 9.69
N LYS A 128 52.27 -12.00 9.79
CA LYS A 128 51.74 -10.66 10.05
C LYS A 128 51.73 -9.80 8.77
N VAL A 129 50.79 -8.85 8.73
CA VAL A 129 50.74 -7.81 7.69
C VAL A 129 51.91 -6.84 7.88
N TYR A 130 52.56 -6.43 6.79
CA TYR A 130 53.67 -5.47 6.79
C TYR A 130 53.64 -4.63 5.50
N CYS A 131 54.54 -3.64 5.35
CA CYS A 131 54.55 -2.77 4.17
C CYS A 131 54.62 -3.57 2.85
N GLY A 132 55.45 -4.62 2.82
CA GLY A 132 55.61 -5.51 1.66
C GLY A 132 54.41 -6.43 1.39
N THR A 133 53.36 -6.45 2.24
CA THR A 133 52.10 -7.13 1.93
C THR A 133 51.32 -6.40 0.85
N CYS A 134 51.36 -5.05 0.86
CA CYS A 134 50.65 -4.21 -0.10
C CYS A 134 51.59 -3.66 -1.18
N HIS A 135 52.82 -3.35 -0.80
CA HIS A 135 53.81 -2.72 -1.67
C HIS A 135 54.77 -3.72 -2.32
N SER A 136 55.15 -3.43 -3.56
CA SER A 136 56.19 -4.13 -4.31
C SER A 136 56.72 -3.23 -5.40
N ALA A 137 58.05 -3.18 -5.57
CA ALA A 137 58.70 -2.51 -6.71
C ALA A 137 58.55 -3.28 -8.05
N HIS A 138 57.91 -4.44 -8.01
CA HIS A 138 57.74 -5.36 -9.14
C HIS A 138 56.27 -5.79 -9.30
N GLY A 139 55.32 -5.02 -8.77
CA GLY A 139 53.93 -5.45 -8.61
C GLY A 139 53.02 -5.12 -9.79
N VAL A 140 52.96 -3.84 -10.18
CA VAL A 140 52.18 -3.36 -11.32
C VAL A 140 53.11 -2.80 -12.41
N GLU A 141 52.63 -2.76 -13.64
CA GLU A 141 53.37 -2.20 -14.78
C GLU A 141 53.74 -0.73 -14.54
N TRP A 142 54.95 -0.36 -14.96
CA TRP A 142 55.51 0.97 -14.73
C TRP A 142 54.81 2.08 -15.52
N ASP A 143 54.11 1.73 -16.60
CA ASP A 143 53.32 2.66 -17.42
C ASP A 143 51.85 2.78 -16.96
N ASN A 144 51.47 2.09 -15.88
CA ASN A 144 50.11 2.11 -15.36
C ASN A 144 49.75 3.50 -14.79
N LYS A 145 48.78 4.17 -15.42
CA LYS A 145 48.29 5.49 -15.02
C LYS A 145 47.11 5.45 -14.04
N GLU A 146 46.52 4.28 -13.82
CA GLU A 146 45.30 4.10 -13.02
C GLU A 146 45.56 3.61 -11.59
N SER A 147 46.76 3.09 -11.30
CA SER A 147 47.16 2.60 -9.98
C SER A 147 48.60 3.01 -9.64
N PRO A 148 48.93 3.33 -8.38
CA PRO A 148 50.31 3.59 -7.97
C PRO A 148 51.25 2.42 -8.30
N ILE A 149 52.41 2.73 -8.90
CA ILE A 149 53.37 1.76 -9.48
C ILE A 149 54.03 0.81 -8.46
N PHE A 150 54.00 1.14 -7.17
CA PHE A 150 54.61 0.33 -6.10
C PHE A 150 53.59 -0.54 -5.34
N LEU A 151 52.46 -0.92 -5.96
CA LEU A 151 51.47 -1.81 -5.36
C LEU A 151 51.54 -3.22 -5.95
N ARG A 152 51.25 -4.24 -5.15
CA ARG A 152 51.21 -5.64 -5.61
C ARG A 152 50.03 -5.98 -6.51
N ALA A 153 49.00 -5.13 -6.49
CA ALA A 153 47.81 -5.28 -7.32
C ALA A 153 47.23 -3.90 -7.60
N GLU A 154 46.51 -3.78 -8.70
CA GLU A 154 45.81 -2.55 -9.06
C GLU A 154 44.79 -2.15 -7.99
N ASN A 155 44.85 -0.89 -7.56
CA ASN A 155 43.91 -0.36 -6.57
C ASN A 155 42.80 0.51 -7.21
N ILE A 156 42.37 0.12 -8.40
CA ILE A 156 41.28 0.79 -9.12
C ILE A 156 39.96 0.45 -8.40
N ASN A 157 39.14 1.46 -8.10
CA ASN A 157 37.86 1.31 -7.41
C ASN A 157 37.93 0.48 -6.10
N SER A 158 38.99 0.65 -5.29
CA SER A 158 39.23 -0.15 -4.07
C SER A 158 39.57 -1.63 -4.29
N GLY A 159 40.02 -2.02 -5.49
CA GLY A 159 40.36 -3.41 -5.81
C GLY A 159 41.25 -4.08 -4.77
N LEU A 160 42.32 -3.39 -4.34
CA LEU A 160 43.25 -3.89 -3.33
C LEU A 160 42.57 -4.14 -1.97
N CYS A 161 41.65 -3.27 -1.56
CA CYS A 161 40.90 -3.45 -0.31
C CYS A 161 40.02 -4.70 -0.38
N VAL A 162 39.37 -4.92 -1.52
CA VAL A 162 38.42 -6.02 -1.75
C VAL A 162 39.12 -7.38 -1.79
N LEU A 163 40.39 -7.45 -2.21
CA LEU A 163 41.19 -8.67 -2.15
C LEU A 163 41.22 -9.27 -0.74
N CYS A 164 41.42 -8.41 0.27
CA CYS A 164 41.48 -8.82 1.68
C CYS A 164 40.11 -8.79 2.38
N HIS A 165 39.28 -7.78 2.08
CA HIS A 165 37.97 -7.55 2.70
C HIS A 165 36.81 -7.99 1.82
N SER A 166 36.95 -9.16 1.17
CA SER A 166 35.96 -9.70 0.24
C SER A 166 34.55 -9.88 0.83
N ASN A 167 34.46 -10.10 2.15
CA ASN A 167 33.18 -10.16 2.88
C ASN A 167 32.43 -8.81 2.93
N ARG A 168 33.08 -7.69 2.60
CA ARG A 168 32.49 -6.34 2.60
C ARG A 168 32.27 -5.77 1.20
N ALA A 169 32.70 -6.50 0.17
CA ALA A 169 32.72 -6.04 -1.22
C ALA A 169 31.34 -6.03 -1.90
N LYS A 170 30.36 -6.73 -1.33
CA LYS A 170 29.01 -6.86 -1.92
C LYS A 170 28.04 -5.75 -1.49
N GLY A 171 28.56 -4.62 -0.98
CA GLY A 171 27.76 -3.46 -0.58
C GLY A 171 26.62 -3.83 0.38
N ALA A 172 25.39 -3.43 0.03
CA ALA A 172 24.20 -3.63 0.87
C ALA A 172 23.92 -5.11 1.19
N VAL A 173 24.26 -6.05 0.30
CA VAL A 173 24.07 -7.49 0.53
C VAL A 173 24.94 -7.99 1.68
N SER A 174 26.13 -7.43 1.85
CA SER A 174 27.02 -7.68 2.98
C SER A 174 26.74 -6.80 4.20
N GLY A 175 25.60 -6.09 4.22
CA GLY A 175 25.29 -5.11 5.26
C GLY A 175 26.25 -3.91 5.26
N ASN A 176 26.80 -3.56 4.09
CA ASN A 176 27.71 -2.43 3.91
C ASN A 176 27.06 -1.33 3.05
N HIS A 177 27.59 -0.11 3.11
CA HIS A 177 27.15 0.99 2.23
C HIS A 177 27.23 0.55 0.75
N PRO A 178 26.25 0.92 -0.10
CA PRO A 178 26.33 0.68 -1.53
C PRO A 178 27.67 1.15 -2.11
N LEU A 179 28.36 0.27 -2.82
CA LEU A 179 29.62 0.55 -3.51
C LEU A 179 29.35 0.76 -5.01
N HIS A 180 30.24 1.50 -5.67
CA HIS A 180 30.22 1.84 -7.09
C HIS A 180 28.94 2.56 -7.56
N SER A 181 28.14 3.05 -6.62
CA SER A 181 26.93 3.82 -6.85
C SER A 181 27.24 5.30 -6.74
N LYS A 182 26.72 6.13 -7.66
CA LYS A 182 26.92 7.58 -7.61
C LYS A 182 26.23 8.17 -6.36
N PRO A 183 26.89 9.08 -5.61
CA PRO A 183 26.23 9.82 -4.55
C PRO A 183 25.18 10.78 -5.17
N PRO A 184 24.15 11.18 -4.43
CA PRO A 184 23.09 12.05 -4.95
C PRO A 184 23.57 13.50 -5.15
N ASN A 185 24.65 13.91 -4.48
CA ASN A 185 25.35 15.18 -4.70
C ASN A 185 26.87 14.96 -4.73
N HIS A 186 27.61 15.92 -5.30
CA HIS A 186 29.06 15.89 -5.30
C HIS A 186 29.59 16.16 -3.87
N PRO A 187 30.46 15.29 -3.31
CA PRO A 187 30.85 15.37 -1.90
C PRO A 187 32.14 16.17 -1.70
N ASP A 188 32.10 17.48 -1.97
CA ASP A 188 33.30 18.35 -1.98
C ASP A 188 34.12 18.29 -0.69
N ALA A 189 33.46 18.38 0.47
CA ALA A 189 34.14 18.34 1.77
C ALA A 189 34.90 17.03 2.01
N LEU A 190 34.33 15.91 1.55
CA LEU A 190 34.95 14.58 1.69
C LEU A 190 36.13 14.43 0.72
N LEU A 191 36.03 14.97 -0.50
CA LEU A 191 37.14 14.97 -1.46
C LEU A 191 38.29 15.88 -1.00
N ALA A 192 37.97 17.06 -0.48
CA ALA A 192 38.96 17.99 0.10
C ALA A 192 39.70 17.38 1.30
N ALA A 193 39.04 16.51 2.06
CA ALA A 193 39.64 15.75 3.16
C ALA A 193 40.50 14.55 2.70
N GLY A 194 40.65 14.35 1.39
CA GLY A 194 41.44 13.25 0.81
C GLY A 194 40.66 11.97 0.56
N GLY A 195 39.32 12.02 0.60
CA GLY A 195 38.47 10.95 0.10
C GLY A 195 38.50 10.87 -1.43
N GLN A 196 38.20 9.70 -1.98
CA GLN A 196 38.26 9.44 -3.42
C GLN A 196 36.97 8.80 -3.93
N LEU A 197 36.57 9.13 -5.16
CA LEU A 197 35.52 8.42 -5.88
C LEU A 197 36.14 7.49 -6.93
N GLY A 198 35.41 6.43 -7.28
CA GLY A 198 35.84 5.52 -8.34
C GLY A 198 35.74 6.14 -9.74
N ASN A 199 36.22 5.43 -10.77
CA ASN A 199 36.37 5.92 -12.16
C ASN A 199 35.05 6.43 -12.79
N LYS A 200 33.89 6.04 -12.25
CA LYS A 200 32.55 6.49 -12.70
C LYS A 200 31.87 7.47 -11.72
N GLY A 201 32.63 8.07 -10.80
CA GLY A 201 32.12 8.91 -9.72
C GLY A 201 31.35 8.14 -8.64
N GLY A 202 31.54 6.81 -8.55
CA GLY A 202 30.86 5.96 -7.58
C GLY A 202 31.54 5.98 -6.21
N VAL A 203 30.76 5.80 -5.14
CA VAL A 203 31.29 5.63 -3.78
C VAL A 203 32.08 4.33 -3.69
N ILE A 204 33.27 4.40 -3.12
CA ILE A 204 34.22 3.29 -2.95
C ILE A 204 34.78 3.29 -1.51
N CYS A 205 35.60 2.31 -1.14
CA CYS A 205 36.18 2.24 0.21
C CYS A 205 37.00 3.50 0.53
N GLN A 206 37.81 3.97 -0.44
CA GLN A 206 38.59 5.21 -0.33
C GLN A 206 37.76 6.49 -0.27
N SER A 207 36.43 6.43 -0.48
CA SER A 207 35.59 7.60 -0.28
C SER A 207 35.54 7.98 1.20
N CYS A 208 35.46 7.00 2.09
CA CYS A 208 35.40 7.25 3.53
C CYS A 208 36.72 6.93 4.24
N HIS A 209 37.50 6.00 3.71
CA HIS A 209 38.70 5.49 4.37
C HIS A 209 40.00 5.95 3.72
N ARG A 210 40.99 6.29 4.54
CA ARG A 210 42.35 6.63 4.11
C ARG A 210 43.35 5.78 4.86
N VAL A 211 44.02 4.88 4.13
CA VAL A 211 44.93 3.86 4.71
C VAL A 211 46.23 4.46 5.28
N HIS A 212 46.63 5.63 4.79
CA HIS A 212 47.86 6.33 5.17
C HIS A 212 47.54 7.79 5.56
N GLY A 213 47.90 8.22 6.78
CA GLY A 213 47.68 9.59 7.26
C GLY A 213 46.21 9.97 7.42
N SER A 214 45.37 9.04 7.86
CA SER A 214 44.06 9.39 8.40
C SER A 214 44.26 10.11 9.73
N ARG A 215 43.49 11.18 10.00
CA ARG A 215 43.52 11.86 11.32
C ARG A 215 42.44 11.38 12.28
N GLN A 216 41.67 10.39 11.84
CA GLN A 216 40.50 9.89 12.57
C GLN A 216 40.65 8.41 12.90
N LYS A 217 40.02 7.99 14.00
CA LYS A 217 39.85 6.59 14.36
C LYS A 217 39.19 5.82 13.21
N LYS A 218 39.52 4.53 13.08
CA LYS A 218 39.00 3.65 12.01
C LYS A 218 39.35 4.13 10.59
N LEU A 219 40.43 4.89 10.45
CA LEU A 219 40.98 5.33 9.16
C LEU A 219 40.03 6.23 8.37
N LEU A 220 39.21 7.05 9.03
CA LEU A 220 38.23 7.91 8.33
C LEU A 220 38.87 9.21 7.82
N VAL A 221 38.44 9.67 6.64
CA VAL A 221 38.89 10.96 6.08
C VAL A 221 38.32 12.16 6.84
N LEU A 222 37.12 12.01 7.40
CA LEU A 222 36.44 13.00 8.24
C LEU A 222 35.85 12.32 9.48
N PRO A 223 35.67 13.05 10.59
CA PRO A 223 34.96 12.51 11.74
C PRO A 223 33.50 12.21 11.37
N ASN A 224 32.91 11.26 12.10
CA ASN A 224 31.49 10.88 11.93
C ASN A 224 30.69 11.07 13.21
N ASP A 225 31.11 12.01 14.05
CA ASP A 225 30.28 12.54 15.11
C ASP A 225 29.00 13.14 14.51
N GLN A 226 27.87 12.93 15.19
CA GLN A 226 26.55 13.41 14.76
C GLN A 226 26.18 13.08 13.29
N SER A 227 26.71 11.97 12.75
CA SER A 227 26.47 11.54 11.35
C SER A 227 27.06 12.47 10.26
N GLY A 228 28.13 13.22 10.56
CA GLY A 228 28.76 14.17 9.63
C GLY A 228 29.21 13.59 8.27
N LEU A 229 29.70 12.34 8.22
CA LEU A 229 30.03 11.70 6.94
C LEU A 229 28.79 11.48 6.08
N CYS A 230 27.71 11.02 6.71
CA CYS A 230 26.47 10.69 6.01
C CYS A 230 25.87 11.95 5.36
N THR A 231 25.85 13.08 6.09
CA THR A 231 25.25 14.33 5.62
C THR A 231 26.06 15.02 4.52
N THR A 232 27.33 14.67 4.33
CA THR A 232 28.13 15.16 3.19
C THR A 232 27.54 14.73 1.84
N CYS A 233 26.99 13.51 1.78
CA CYS A 233 26.30 12.98 0.60
C CYS A 233 24.77 12.94 0.74
N HIS A 234 24.22 13.13 1.95
CA HIS A 234 22.78 13.02 2.20
C HIS A 234 22.24 14.26 2.91
N ALA A 235 22.65 15.45 2.47
CA ALA A 235 22.32 16.73 3.10
C ALA A 235 20.80 16.90 3.34
N ALA A 236 19.96 16.57 2.35
CA ALA A 236 18.50 16.64 2.47
C ALA A 236 17.89 15.72 3.55
N LYS A 237 18.63 14.70 4.02
CA LYS A 237 18.20 13.78 5.08
C LYS A 237 18.51 14.31 6.49
N ARG A 238 19.26 15.41 6.60
CA ARG A 238 19.55 16.09 7.88
C ARG A 238 18.29 16.63 8.57
N ARG A 239 17.19 16.84 7.82
CA ARG A 239 15.88 17.29 8.34
C ARG A 239 15.23 16.35 9.37
N ILE A 240 15.80 15.17 9.60
CA ILE A 240 15.42 14.28 10.70
C ILE A 240 15.75 14.88 12.08
N LEU A 241 16.74 15.76 12.16
CA LEU A 241 17.19 16.37 13.41
C LEU A 241 16.07 17.18 14.06
N GLY A 242 15.90 17.03 15.38
CA GLY A 242 14.83 17.71 16.12
C GLY A 242 13.42 17.19 15.80
N SER A 243 13.28 16.12 15.03
CA SER A 243 11.97 15.47 14.82
C SER A 243 11.72 14.41 15.89
N ARG A 244 10.51 13.85 15.92
CA ARG A 244 10.18 12.65 16.74
C ARG A 244 11.01 11.41 16.40
N HIS A 245 11.71 11.41 15.27
CA HIS A 245 12.62 10.33 14.90
C HIS A 245 14.08 10.61 15.28
N ASP A 246 14.37 11.77 15.88
CA ASP A 246 15.65 12.04 16.51
C ASP A 246 15.69 11.39 17.90
N MET A 247 16.11 10.12 17.92
CA MET A 247 16.13 9.32 19.16
C MET A 247 17.00 9.93 20.27
N ALA A 248 18.04 10.67 19.89
CA ALA A 248 18.90 11.36 20.85
C ALA A 248 18.15 12.52 21.50
N ALA A 249 17.46 13.36 20.69
CA ALA A 249 16.66 14.47 21.20
C ALA A 249 15.43 14.01 21.98
N MET A 250 14.81 12.89 21.57
CA MET A 250 13.68 12.27 22.28
C MET A 250 14.10 11.62 23.61
N GLY A 251 15.41 11.49 23.88
CA GLY A 251 15.92 10.84 25.09
C GLY A 251 15.63 9.33 25.15
N ILE A 252 15.38 8.68 24.02
CA ILE A 252 15.07 7.26 23.97
C ILE A 252 16.38 6.49 23.79
N ASP A 253 16.79 5.76 24.83
CA ASP A 253 18.00 4.93 24.79
C ASP A 253 17.76 3.65 23.98
N VAL A 254 17.96 3.76 22.67
CA VAL A 254 17.79 2.67 21.74
C VAL A 254 19.13 2.30 21.11
N PRO A 255 19.81 1.23 21.58
CA PRO A 255 21.02 0.78 20.93
C PRO A 255 20.69 0.20 19.54
N ASN A 256 21.58 0.47 18.60
CA ASN A 256 21.57 -0.21 17.31
C ASN A 256 22.16 -1.63 17.42
N ILE A 257 22.16 -2.40 16.32
CA ILE A 257 22.68 -3.78 16.25
C ILE A 257 24.18 -3.91 16.57
N ARG A 258 24.88 -2.78 16.69
CA ARG A 258 26.28 -2.70 17.10
C ARG A 258 26.44 -2.22 18.55
N ASN A 259 25.34 -2.20 19.32
CA ASN A 259 25.24 -1.70 20.68
C ASN A 259 25.69 -0.24 20.84
N GLN A 260 25.43 0.60 19.83
CA GLN A 260 25.75 2.03 19.90
C GLN A 260 24.47 2.84 20.12
N GLN A 261 24.53 3.81 21.03
CA GLN A 261 23.44 4.74 21.30
C GLN A 261 23.44 5.90 20.30
N ALA A 262 22.24 6.38 19.94
CA ALA A 262 22.07 7.49 19.01
C ALA A 262 22.76 8.78 19.48
N ALA A 263 22.75 9.05 20.78
CA ALA A 263 23.41 10.22 21.38
C ALA A 263 24.92 10.29 21.07
N HIS A 264 25.56 9.13 20.92
CA HIS A 264 27.01 9.02 20.69
C HIS A 264 27.36 8.77 19.20
N ALA A 265 26.59 7.92 18.53
CA ALA A 265 26.85 7.54 17.13
C ALA A 265 26.13 8.44 16.11
N GLY A 266 25.30 9.37 16.57
CA GLY A 266 24.57 10.35 15.77
C GLY A 266 23.18 9.87 15.34
N VAL A 267 22.33 10.82 14.92
CA VAL A 267 20.90 10.59 14.64
C VAL A 267 20.66 9.49 13.59
N CYS A 268 21.49 9.40 12.56
CA CYS A 268 21.30 8.39 11.51
C CYS A 268 21.59 6.98 12.03
N SER A 269 22.45 6.83 13.04
CA SER A 269 22.92 5.52 13.53
C SER A 269 21.86 4.69 14.23
N ALA A 270 20.77 5.32 14.67
CA ALA A 270 19.61 4.64 15.24
C ALA A 270 18.89 3.76 14.21
N CYS A 271 18.92 4.17 12.94
CA CYS A 271 18.21 3.53 11.83
C CYS A 271 19.16 2.93 10.78
N HIS A 272 20.33 3.54 10.57
CA HIS A 272 21.28 3.22 9.51
C HIS A 272 22.69 3.00 10.06
N VAL A 273 23.27 1.82 9.83
CA VAL A 273 24.66 1.52 10.19
C VAL A 273 25.44 0.97 9.00
N PRO A 274 26.59 1.58 8.63
CA PRO A 274 27.50 0.96 7.69
C PRO A 274 28.25 -0.18 8.38
N HIS A 275 28.50 -1.25 7.62
CA HIS A 275 29.09 -2.52 8.07
C HIS A 275 28.20 -3.30 9.07
N LYS A 276 27.84 -4.54 8.69
CA LYS A 276 27.01 -5.45 9.50
C LYS A 276 25.57 -4.96 9.75
N ALA A 277 24.98 -4.25 8.79
CA ALA A 277 23.55 -3.93 8.82
C ALA A 277 22.66 -5.19 8.72
N ALA A 278 21.45 -5.11 9.27
CA ALA A 278 20.49 -6.21 9.38
C ALA A 278 19.57 -6.38 8.16
N GLY A 279 19.91 -5.76 7.02
CA GLY A 279 19.09 -5.80 5.81
C GLY A 279 19.32 -4.62 4.87
N PRO A 280 18.40 -4.41 3.91
CA PRO A 280 18.50 -3.31 2.95
C PRO A 280 18.47 -1.95 3.65
N ARG A 281 18.91 -0.91 2.94
CA ARG A 281 18.98 0.47 3.45
C ARG A 281 19.82 0.61 4.71
N LEU A 282 20.79 -0.27 4.92
CA LEU A 282 21.68 -0.25 6.09
C LEU A 282 20.95 -0.36 7.43
N TRP A 283 19.80 -1.04 7.47
CA TRP A 283 18.95 -1.03 8.67
C TRP A 283 19.69 -1.50 9.93
N ALA A 284 19.57 -0.71 10.98
CA ALA A 284 20.39 -0.82 12.18
C ALA A 284 19.78 -1.66 13.30
N ARG A 285 18.64 -2.34 13.05
CA ARG A 285 17.91 -3.13 14.04
C ARG A 285 17.50 -4.47 13.46
N GLN A 286 17.24 -5.46 14.32
CA GLN A 286 16.60 -6.70 13.85
C GLN A 286 15.18 -6.41 13.34
N ARG A 287 14.79 -7.12 12.28
CA ARG A 287 13.49 -6.92 11.62
C ARG A 287 12.53 -8.02 12.06
N PRO A 288 11.27 -7.69 12.38
CA PRO A 288 10.24 -8.69 12.59
C PRO A 288 10.05 -9.56 11.34
N ALA A 289 9.78 -10.85 11.53
CA ALA A 289 9.41 -11.77 10.45
C ALA A 289 7.93 -11.61 10.04
N GLY A 290 7.55 -12.14 8.88
CA GLY A 290 6.14 -12.23 8.46
C GLY A 290 5.54 -10.93 7.89
N MET A 291 6.37 -9.96 7.50
CA MET A 291 5.94 -8.70 6.90
C MET A 291 6.84 -8.34 5.70
N ASP A 292 6.37 -7.45 4.83
CA ASP A 292 7.19 -6.93 3.75
C ASP A 292 8.47 -6.25 4.26
N MET A 293 9.47 -6.25 3.38
CA MET A 293 10.83 -5.79 3.68
C MET A 293 10.87 -4.39 4.29
N ILE A 294 10.00 -3.47 3.85
CA ILE A 294 10.04 -2.06 4.25
C ILE A 294 9.16 -1.78 5.45
N SER A 295 7.93 -2.29 5.49
CA SER A 295 7.06 -2.08 6.65
C SER A 295 7.63 -2.78 7.90
N SER A 296 8.36 -3.89 7.73
CA SER A 296 9.09 -4.55 8.83
C SER A 296 10.13 -3.63 9.51
N LEU A 297 10.71 -2.67 8.77
CA LEU A 297 11.66 -1.70 9.33
C LEU A 297 10.95 -0.81 10.36
N CYS A 298 9.83 -0.22 9.97
CA CYS A 298 9.01 0.63 10.84
C CYS A 298 8.52 -0.16 12.07
N ARG A 299 8.08 -1.41 11.86
CA ARG A 299 7.60 -2.30 12.94
C ARG A 299 8.69 -2.83 13.87
N SER A 300 9.97 -2.63 13.56
CA SER A 300 11.06 -2.89 14.53
C SER A 300 11.09 -1.88 15.69
N CYS A 301 10.38 -0.75 15.53
CA CYS A 301 10.20 0.28 16.57
C CYS A 301 8.73 0.43 16.97
N HIS A 302 7.82 0.49 15.99
CA HIS A 302 6.38 0.68 16.20
C HIS A 302 5.71 -0.67 16.48
N ARG A 303 5.91 -1.23 17.66
CA ARG A 303 5.28 -2.46 18.14
C ARG A 303 5.06 -2.38 19.66
N PRO A 304 4.20 -3.20 20.27
CA PRO A 304 3.85 -3.08 21.69
C PRO A 304 5.06 -3.13 22.64
N ASP A 305 6.10 -3.88 22.31
CA ASP A 305 7.37 -4.04 23.05
C ASP A 305 8.51 -3.19 22.46
N GLY A 306 8.19 -2.25 21.57
CA GLY A 306 9.16 -1.44 20.85
C GLY A 306 9.38 -0.06 21.46
N PRO A 307 10.46 0.64 21.07
CA PRO A 307 10.73 2.00 21.52
C PRO A 307 9.64 3.02 21.13
N ALA A 308 8.81 2.73 20.13
CA ALA A 308 7.71 3.59 19.68
C ALA A 308 6.33 2.97 19.94
N HIS A 309 6.18 2.26 21.07
CA HIS A 309 4.95 1.56 21.45
C HIS A 309 3.73 2.48 21.65
N GLU A 310 3.94 3.76 21.94
CA GLU A 310 2.87 4.76 22.08
C GLU A 310 2.19 5.11 20.75
N LYS A 311 2.85 4.85 19.61
CA LYS A 311 2.35 5.20 18.27
C LYS A 311 2.31 3.96 17.37
N ILE A 312 1.53 2.95 17.74
CA ILE A 312 1.36 1.72 16.95
C ILE A 312 0.12 1.76 16.04
N ILE A 313 0.18 0.98 14.97
CA ILE A 313 -0.98 0.66 14.13
C ILE A 313 -1.72 -0.58 14.67
N GLY A 314 -3.03 -0.56 14.54
CA GLY A 314 -3.98 -1.59 14.95
C GLY A 314 -4.61 -2.31 13.74
N PRO A 315 -5.56 -3.22 13.99
CA PRO A 315 -6.05 -4.15 12.97
C PRO A 315 -6.81 -3.47 11.82
N ASN A 316 -7.53 -2.38 12.10
CA ASN A 316 -8.28 -1.61 11.10
C ASN A 316 -7.45 -0.44 10.58
N SER A 317 -6.35 -0.75 9.90
CA SER A 317 -5.46 0.25 9.29
C SER A 317 -5.38 0.06 7.78
N HIS A 318 -4.93 1.09 7.08
CA HIS A 318 -4.76 1.06 5.64
C HIS A 318 -3.80 -0.07 5.25
N PRO A 319 -4.16 -0.89 4.24
CA PRO A 319 -3.34 -2.03 3.87
C PRO A 319 -1.97 -1.62 3.35
N VAL A 320 -0.97 -2.43 3.69
CA VAL A 320 0.39 -2.41 3.14
C VAL A 320 0.69 -3.76 2.50
N ASP A 321 1.79 -3.85 1.75
CA ASP A 321 2.17 -5.02 0.95
C ASP A 321 1.13 -5.39 -0.13
N VAL A 322 0.36 -4.40 -0.59
CA VAL A 322 -0.65 -4.55 -1.64
C VAL A 322 -0.25 -3.79 -2.91
N PRO A 323 -0.50 -4.32 -4.11
CA PRO A 323 -0.19 -3.63 -5.36
C PRO A 323 -1.17 -2.46 -5.59
N VAL A 324 -0.63 -1.31 -6.02
CA VAL A 324 -1.43 -0.11 -6.30
C VAL A 324 -2.40 -0.29 -7.47
N SER A 325 -2.15 -1.27 -8.35
CA SER A 325 -3.02 -1.62 -9.47
C SER A 325 -4.42 -2.07 -9.07
N ARG A 326 -4.62 -2.52 -7.82
CA ARG A 326 -5.93 -2.88 -7.27
C ARG A 326 -6.91 -1.69 -7.23
N VAL A 327 -6.41 -0.46 -7.22
CA VAL A 327 -7.23 0.76 -7.26
C VAL A 327 -7.19 1.42 -8.63
N GLY A 328 -6.85 0.66 -9.69
CA GLY A 328 -6.87 1.13 -11.07
C GLY A 328 -5.71 2.04 -11.44
N ILE A 329 -4.65 2.13 -10.64
CA ILE A 329 -3.45 2.90 -10.96
C ILE A 329 -2.43 2.02 -11.69
N VAL A 330 -1.93 2.51 -12.82
CA VAL A 330 -0.76 1.98 -13.51
C VAL A 330 0.44 2.82 -13.11
N ALA A 331 1.42 2.21 -12.47
CA ALA A 331 2.53 2.93 -11.85
C ALA A 331 3.88 2.57 -12.49
N GLU A 332 4.56 3.59 -13.00
CA GLU A 332 5.97 3.60 -13.39
C GLU A 332 6.73 4.59 -12.49
N LEU A 333 8.08 4.53 -12.48
CA LEU A 333 8.91 5.32 -11.54
C LEU A 333 8.58 6.82 -11.49
N GLU A 334 8.40 7.44 -12.66
CA GLU A 334 8.20 8.89 -12.77
C GLU A 334 6.81 9.25 -13.32
N ARG A 335 5.99 8.24 -13.60
CA ARG A 335 4.70 8.45 -14.26
C ARG A 335 3.65 7.49 -13.75
N TRP A 336 2.61 8.04 -13.14
CA TRP A 336 1.43 7.29 -12.77
C TRP A 336 0.27 7.67 -13.68
N ARG A 337 -0.60 6.71 -13.97
CA ARG A 337 -1.84 6.90 -14.74
C ARG A 337 -2.97 6.15 -14.06
N SER A 338 -4.18 6.70 -14.10
CA SER A 338 -5.37 5.97 -13.67
C SER A 338 -6.09 5.37 -14.86
N ARG A 339 -6.63 4.16 -14.68
CA ARG A 339 -7.61 3.53 -15.59
C ARG A 339 -9.04 3.92 -15.24
N LEU A 340 -9.25 4.53 -14.08
CA LEU A 340 -10.57 4.98 -13.63
C LEU A 340 -10.83 6.41 -14.14
N PRO A 341 -12.09 6.76 -14.43
CA PRO A 341 -12.47 8.13 -14.71
C PRO A 341 -12.06 9.03 -13.54
N ALA A 342 -11.43 10.16 -13.86
CA ALA A 342 -11.12 11.19 -12.87
C ALA A 342 -12.18 12.29 -12.95
N LEU A 343 -12.46 12.91 -11.81
CA LEU A 343 -13.32 14.10 -11.78
C LEU A 343 -12.70 15.23 -12.62
N THR A 344 -13.56 16.02 -13.24
CA THR A 344 -13.12 17.20 -14.01
C THR A 344 -12.29 18.13 -13.12
N GLY A 345 -11.08 18.45 -13.56
CA GLY A 345 -10.15 19.32 -12.83
C GLY A 345 -9.28 18.63 -11.77
N LEU A 346 -9.42 17.30 -11.56
CA LEU A 346 -8.55 16.57 -10.64
C LEU A 346 -7.14 16.41 -11.22
N ALA A 347 -6.14 16.93 -10.52
CA ALA A 347 -4.73 16.84 -10.94
C ALA A 347 -4.29 15.39 -11.22
N PRO A 348 -3.34 15.16 -12.16
CA PRO A 348 -2.78 13.83 -12.40
C PRO A 348 -2.19 13.20 -11.13
N PRO A 349 -2.19 11.87 -11.00
CA PRO A 349 -1.59 11.21 -9.85
C PRO A 349 -0.08 11.46 -9.80
N VAL A 350 0.41 11.82 -8.62
CA VAL A 350 1.82 12.03 -8.31
C VAL A 350 2.47 10.66 -8.00
N PRO A 351 3.59 10.32 -8.64
CA PRO A 351 4.33 9.10 -8.33
C PRO A 351 4.80 9.05 -6.87
N LEU A 352 4.45 7.97 -6.17
CA LEU A 352 4.92 7.67 -4.82
C LEU A 352 5.87 6.46 -4.86
N PRO A 353 6.80 6.31 -3.90
CA PRO A 353 7.75 5.21 -3.92
C PRO A 353 7.06 3.88 -3.63
N LEU A 354 6.90 3.07 -4.67
CA LEU A 354 6.44 1.68 -4.56
C LEU A 354 7.63 0.75 -4.40
N ILE A 355 7.39 -0.37 -3.71
CA ILE A 355 8.46 -1.26 -3.26
C ILE A 355 8.34 -2.63 -3.93
N ASP A 356 9.47 -3.18 -4.37
CA ASP A 356 9.57 -4.55 -4.88
C ASP A 356 9.78 -5.57 -3.77
N ALA A 357 9.74 -6.87 -4.09
CA ALA A 357 9.93 -7.94 -3.10
C ALA A 357 11.31 -7.91 -2.40
N ARG A 358 12.29 -7.19 -2.95
CA ARG A 358 13.65 -7.05 -2.39
C ARG A 358 13.78 -5.80 -1.51
N GLY A 359 12.74 -4.97 -1.40
CA GLY A 359 12.76 -3.70 -0.64
C GLY A 359 13.33 -2.51 -1.41
N ASN A 360 13.53 -2.64 -2.72
CA ASN A 360 13.98 -1.54 -3.58
C ASN A 360 12.79 -0.82 -4.20
N HIS A 361 13.04 0.35 -4.80
CA HIS A 361 12.02 1.03 -5.58
C HIS A 361 11.67 0.18 -6.80
N ALA A 362 10.40 -0.19 -6.91
CA ALA A 362 9.91 -0.95 -8.04
C ALA A 362 9.92 -0.08 -9.29
N LYS A 363 10.43 -0.63 -10.40
CA LYS A 363 10.41 0.06 -11.70
C LYS A 363 8.99 0.18 -12.26
N ARG A 364 8.14 -0.81 -11.97
CA ARG A 364 6.78 -0.93 -12.45
C ARG A 364 5.92 -1.71 -11.46
N ASP A 365 4.68 -1.27 -11.26
CA ASP A 365 3.61 -1.97 -10.53
C ASP A 365 4.03 -2.54 -9.16
N GLY A 366 4.83 -1.78 -8.40
CA GLY A 366 5.27 -2.16 -7.06
C GLY A 366 4.16 -2.16 -6.01
N LYS A 367 4.52 -2.58 -4.81
CA LYS A 367 3.62 -2.63 -3.66
C LYS A 367 3.64 -1.33 -2.87
N VAL A 368 2.47 -0.96 -2.37
CA VAL A 368 2.29 0.12 -1.38
C VAL A 368 2.80 -0.39 -0.03
N THR A 369 3.70 0.37 0.59
CA THR A 369 4.24 0.12 1.95
C THR A 369 4.19 1.42 2.74
N CYS A 370 4.59 1.41 4.02
CA CYS A 370 4.57 2.63 4.85
C CYS A 370 5.28 3.83 4.20
N VAL A 371 6.38 3.60 3.47
CA VAL A 371 7.15 4.69 2.85
C VAL A 371 6.50 5.29 1.61
N ALA A 372 5.44 4.68 1.06
CA ALA A 372 4.68 5.26 -0.03
C ALA A 372 3.98 6.54 0.40
N CYS A 373 3.48 6.57 1.64
CA CYS A 373 2.83 7.76 2.23
C CYS A 373 3.79 8.56 3.12
N HIS A 374 4.71 7.89 3.82
CA HIS A 374 5.61 8.54 4.77
C HIS A 374 7.05 8.69 4.24
N ASP A 375 7.68 9.83 4.52
CA ASP A 375 9.12 10.00 4.48
C ASP A 375 9.62 10.34 5.88
N PRO A 376 10.28 9.41 6.60
CA PRO A 376 10.73 9.69 7.96
C PRO A 376 11.70 10.88 8.02
N HIS A 377 12.32 11.28 6.91
CA HIS A 377 13.28 12.40 6.85
C HIS A 377 12.66 13.75 6.48
N GLN A 378 11.33 13.85 6.41
CA GLN A 378 10.65 15.08 6.02
C GLN A 378 9.37 15.19 6.84
N TRP A 379 9.27 16.19 7.71
CA TRP A 379 8.10 16.37 8.58
C TRP A 379 6.81 16.75 7.82
N ALA A 380 6.92 17.67 6.85
CA ALA A 380 5.78 18.13 6.04
C ALA A 380 6.17 18.27 4.55
N PRO A 381 5.23 18.07 3.60
CA PRO A 381 5.50 18.11 2.16
C PRO A 381 5.45 19.50 1.51
N ASP A 382 4.67 20.46 2.03
CA ASP A 382 4.35 21.69 1.28
C ASP A 382 5.21 22.92 1.61
N THR A 383 6.04 22.91 2.65
CA THR A 383 6.86 24.09 3.01
C THR A 383 8.16 23.69 3.68
N GLU A 384 9.28 23.81 2.95
CA GLU A 384 10.62 23.62 3.52
C GLU A 384 10.88 24.63 4.65
N ALA A 385 10.45 25.89 4.51
CA ALA A 385 10.73 26.93 5.49
C ALA A 385 9.85 26.88 6.77
N GLN A 386 8.55 26.60 6.68
CA GLN A 386 7.66 26.66 7.85
C GLN A 386 7.73 25.39 8.72
N ALA A 387 8.00 24.22 8.11
CA ALA A 387 8.21 22.98 8.85
C ALA A 387 9.52 23.00 9.65
N ASP A 388 10.59 23.54 9.05
CA ASP A 388 11.88 23.70 9.72
C ASP A 388 11.79 24.74 10.87
N VAL A 389 10.99 25.81 10.71
CA VAL A 389 10.76 26.81 11.78
C VAL A 389 9.93 26.27 12.95
N ALA A 390 8.88 25.48 12.67
CA ALA A 390 8.06 24.84 13.71
C ALA A 390 8.85 23.80 14.51
N MET A 391 9.73 23.04 13.85
CA MET A 391 10.63 22.08 14.52
C MET A 391 11.81 22.74 15.24
N ALA A 392 12.37 23.83 14.71
CA ALA A 392 13.55 24.47 15.29
C ALA A 392 13.31 25.08 16.69
N ASN A 393 12.06 25.39 17.04
CA ASN A 393 11.69 26.04 18.31
C ASN A 393 10.86 25.17 19.26
N ALA A 394 10.54 23.93 18.88
CA ALA A 394 9.68 23.03 19.66
C ALA A 394 10.50 21.92 20.34
N ASP A 395 10.07 21.49 21.52
CA ASP A 395 10.55 20.23 22.11
C ASP A 395 10.05 19.06 21.23
N PRO A 396 10.94 18.23 20.65
CA PRO A 396 10.52 17.11 19.81
C PRO A 396 9.57 16.14 20.52
N ARG A 397 9.63 16.07 21.86
CA ARG A 397 8.79 15.18 22.70
C ARG A 397 7.33 15.62 22.73
N GLU A 398 7.06 16.90 22.48
CA GLU A 398 5.71 17.48 22.49
C GLU A 398 5.13 17.67 21.08
N LEU A 399 5.96 17.52 20.03
CA LEU A 399 5.57 17.75 18.64
C LEU A 399 4.49 16.77 18.17
N GLU A 400 3.22 17.17 18.10
CA GLU A 400 2.14 16.34 17.53
C GLU A 400 1.77 16.82 16.13
N GLY A 401 1.55 15.85 15.24
CA GLY A 401 1.22 16.12 13.85
C GLY A 401 -0.27 15.99 13.52
N ASP A 402 -0.61 16.44 12.32
CA ASP A 402 -1.93 16.35 11.70
C ASP A 402 -1.80 15.86 10.23
N GLY A 403 -2.90 15.95 9.48
CA GLY A 403 -2.97 15.56 8.07
C GLY A 403 -2.09 16.39 7.13
N ARG A 404 -1.55 17.53 7.54
CA ARG A 404 -0.65 18.35 6.70
C ARG A 404 0.83 18.02 6.91
N ASN A 405 1.17 17.36 8.00
CA ASN A 405 2.54 17.01 8.36
C ASN A 405 2.65 15.52 8.77
N SER A 406 3.18 15.14 9.92
CA SER A 406 3.29 13.73 10.34
C SER A 406 4.12 12.85 9.40
N PHE A 407 5.19 13.41 8.87
CA PHE A 407 6.09 12.75 7.93
C PHE A 407 5.49 12.41 6.57
N LEU A 408 4.43 13.09 6.14
CA LEU A 408 3.74 12.77 4.90
C LEU A 408 4.48 13.26 3.64
N ARG A 409 4.40 12.46 2.56
CA ARG A 409 4.87 12.82 1.21
C ARG A 409 3.87 13.65 0.42
N LEU A 410 2.59 13.42 0.69
CA LEU A 410 1.49 14.22 0.19
C LEU A 410 0.58 14.52 1.38
N PRO A 411 0.10 15.76 1.50
CA PRO A 411 -0.75 16.14 2.60
C PRO A 411 -2.13 15.49 2.45
N HIS A 412 -2.67 15.12 3.60
CA HIS A 412 -4.08 14.82 3.82
C HIS A 412 -4.78 16.09 4.32
N ASP A 413 -4.92 17.05 3.41
CA ASP A 413 -5.52 18.37 3.66
C ASP A 413 -6.99 18.44 3.22
N GLY A 414 -7.57 19.63 3.24
CA GLY A 414 -8.95 19.89 2.79
C GLY A 414 -9.24 19.45 1.35
N GLU A 415 -8.22 19.36 0.50
CA GLU A 415 -8.33 18.88 -0.89
C GLU A 415 -8.21 17.35 -0.99
N ASN A 416 -7.79 16.68 0.09
CA ASN A 416 -7.59 15.24 0.21
C ASN A 416 -6.55 14.70 -0.79
N ARG A 417 -5.51 15.50 -1.10
CA ARG A 417 -4.50 15.19 -2.14
C ARG A 417 -3.89 13.81 -1.98
N LEU A 418 -3.58 13.38 -0.75
CA LEU A 418 -3.08 12.03 -0.48
C LEU A 418 -4.04 10.92 -0.91
N CYS A 419 -5.31 10.99 -0.50
CA CYS A 419 -6.30 9.95 -0.78
C CYS A 419 -6.70 9.92 -2.26
N SER A 420 -6.94 11.10 -2.84
CA SER A 420 -7.30 11.25 -4.26
C SER A 420 -6.14 10.97 -5.20
N ASN A 421 -4.91 10.80 -4.70
CA ASN A 421 -3.80 10.34 -5.52
C ASN A 421 -4.04 8.90 -6.04
N CYS A 422 -4.60 8.03 -5.19
CA CYS A 422 -4.80 6.62 -5.48
C CYS A 422 -6.29 6.27 -5.70
N HIS A 423 -7.19 6.81 -4.87
CA HIS A 423 -8.63 6.52 -4.93
C HIS A 423 -9.35 7.51 -5.84
N ARG A 424 -9.11 7.39 -7.16
CA ARG A 424 -9.48 8.40 -8.18
C ARG A 424 -10.97 8.59 -8.41
N ASP A 425 -11.78 7.57 -8.11
CA ASP A 425 -13.22 7.53 -8.32
C ASP A 425 -14.04 7.91 -7.06
N LYS A 426 -13.36 8.19 -5.95
CA LYS A 426 -13.96 8.55 -4.65
C LYS A 426 -14.04 10.05 -4.30
N PRO A 427 -13.31 11.00 -4.93
CA PRO A 427 -13.34 12.38 -4.46
C PRO A 427 -14.69 13.09 -4.65
N ALA A 428 -15.64 12.50 -5.41
CA ALA A 428 -16.97 13.08 -5.65
C ALA A 428 -17.74 13.31 -4.34
N VAL A 429 -17.36 12.60 -3.27
CA VAL A 429 -17.95 12.78 -1.93
C VAL A 429 -17.81 14.21 -1.43
N GLN A 430 -16.76 14.93 -1.85
CA GLN A 430 -16.52 16.32 -1.51
C GLN A 430 -17.65 17.24 -2.01
N PHE A 431 -18.37 16.83 -3.05
CA PHE A 431 -19.47 17.55 -3.68
C PHE A 431 -20.85 17.08 -3.20
N SER A 432 -20.92 16.55 -1.98
CA SER A 432 -22.13 15.94 -1.44
C SER A 432 -22.38 16.32 0.03
N LYS A 433 -23.57 15.97 0.53
CA LYS A 433 -23.92 16.09 1.96
C LYS A 433 -23.07 15.24 2.91
N HIS A 434 -22.32 14.25 2.40
CA HIS A 434 -21.35 13.50 3.20
C HIS A 434 -20.00 14.22 3.34
N ASN A 435 -19.83 15.39 2.72
CA ASN A 435 -18.79 16.31 3.13
C ASN A 435 -19.24 17.00 4.43
N LEU A 436 -18.75 16.52 5.58
CA LEU A 436 -19.16 17.04 6.88
C LEU A 436 -18.69 18.50 7.12
N ALA A 437 -17.77 19.04 6.30
CA ALA A 437 -17.51 20.48 6.28
C ALA A 437 -18.74 21.32 5.88
N LEU A 438 -19.76 20.69 5.28
CA LEU A 438 -21.01 21.36 4.88
C LEU A 438 -22.15 21.08 5.85
N THR A 439 -22.20 19.89 6.43
CA THR A 439 -23.40 19.40 7.15
C THR A 439 -23.19 19.21 8.65
N ALA A 440 -21.95 19.11 9.12
CA ALA A 440 -21.61 18.89 10.53
C ALA A 440 -20.15 19.31 10.83
N VAL A 441 -19.87 20.61 10.76
CA VAL A 441 -18.51 21.17 10.83
C VAL A 441 -17.75 20.82 12.12
N ASP A 442 -18.46 20.76 13.25
CA ASP A 442 -17.90 20.48 14.58
C ASP A 442 -17.82 18.96 14.88
N ALA A 443 -18.25 18.11 13.94
CA ALA A 443 -18.21 16.68 14.15
C ALA A 443 -16.76 16.17 14.15
N VAL A 444 -16.36 15.60 15.27
CA VAL A 444 -15.05 14.95 15.42
C VAL A 444 -15.13 13.45 15.11
N ASN A 445 -14.04 12.93 14.56
CA ASN A 445 -13.79 11.49 14.47
C ASN A 445 -13.24 10.93 15.80
N VAL A 446 -13.00 9.62 15.87
CA VAL A 446 -12.48 8.94 17.08
C VAL A 446 -11.06 9.36 17.48
N SER A 447 -10.35 10.11 16.63
CA SER A 447 -9.06 10.72 16.95
C SER A 447 -9.19 12.15 17.49
N GLY A 448 -10.42 12.64 17.69
CA GLY A 448 -10.68 14.00 18.18
C GLY A 448 -10.47 15.09 17.14
N ARG A 449 -10.46 14.75 15.85
CA ARG A 449 -10.19 15.69 14.75
C ARG A 449 -11.45 15.96 13.92
N THR A 450 -11.58 17.19 13.44
CA THR A 450 -12.64 17.65 12.54
C THR A 450 -12.24 17.50 11.07
N VAL A 451 -13.19 17.73 10.15
CA VAL A 451 -12.90 17.78 8.71
C VAL A 451 -11.97 18.94 8.34
N ALA A 452 -11.96 20.03 9.11
CA ALA A 452 -11.05 21.16 8.86
C ALA A 452 -9.57 20.75 9.08
N ASP A 453 -9.32 19.82 10.00
CA ASP A 453 -7.97 19.34 10.32
C ASP A 453 -7.42 18.42 9.22
N ASN A 454 -8.24 17.47 8.76
CA ASN A 454 -7.77 16.31 7.97
C ASN A 454 -8.60 16.04 6.70
N GLY A 455 -9.43 16.98 6.24
CA GLY A 455 -10.20 16.85 5.01
C GLY A 455 -11.42 15.91 5.11
N ALA A 456 -12.26 15.93 4.07
CA ALA A 456 -13.58 15.29 4.07
C ALA A 456 -13.53 13.76 4.27
N CYS A 457 -12.47 13.09 3.80
CA CYS A 457 -12.35 11.65 3.97
C CYS A 457 -12.16 11.24 5.44
N SER A 458 -11.53 12.10 6.26
CA SER A 458 -11.19 11.82 7.66
C SER A 458 -12.39 11.70 8.60
N ALA A 459 -13.57 12.19 8.17
CA ALA A 459 -14.83 12.02 8.87
C ALA A 459 -15.31 10.56 8.90
N CYS A 460 -14.92 9.78 7.88
CA CYS A 460 -15.37 8.40 7.68
C CYS A 460 -14.23 7.39 7.73
N HIS A 461 -13.01 7.77 7.33
CA HIS A 461 -11.86 6.89 7.25
C HIS A 461 -10.67 7.42 8.04
N LEU A 462 -10.06 6.59 8.88
CA LEU A 462 -8.78 6.85 9.53
C LEU A 462 -7.72 5.88 9.04
N PRO A 463 -6.67 6.36 8.33
CA PRO A 463 -5.64 5.48 7.78
C PRO A 463 -5.01 4.53 8.80
N HIS A 464 -4.96 4.92 10.07
CA HIS A 464 -4.50 4.07 11.17
C HIS A 464 -5.56 4.00 12.27
N ASN A 465 -5.71 2.83 12.89
CA ASN A 465 -6.50 2.65 14.11
C ASN A 465 -8.00 3.01 13.98
N GLY A 466 -8.63 2.69 12.84
CA GLY A 466 -10.09 2.76 12.71
C GLY A 466 -10.80 1.87 13.74
N ARG A 467 -12.06 2.20 14.08
CA ARG A 467 -12.86 1.44 15.07
C ARG A 467 -13.72 0.34 14.44
N GLY A 468 -13.61 0.13 13.13
CA GLY A 468 -14.36 -0.88 12.41
C GLY A 468 -13.79 -1.17 11.02
N PRO A 469 -14.44 -2.06 10.25
CA PRO A 469 -14.04 -2.39 8.89
C PRO A 469 -13.94 -1.13 8.02
N ARG A 470 -13.11 -1.20 6.97
CA ARG A 470 -12.84 -0.06 6.06
C ARG A 470 -12.32 1.17 6.77
N MET A 471 -11.52 0.97 7.83
CA MET A 471 -10.87 2.05 8.56
C MET A 471 -11.87 3.03 9.18
N TRP A 472 -13.04 2.57 9.63
CA TRP A 472 -14.11 3.47 10.03
C TRP A 472 -13.69 4.44 11.15
N ALA A 473 -13.89 5.73 10.91
CA ALA A 473 -13.41 6.84 11.75
C ALA A 473 -14.32 7.15 12.94
N ARG A 474 -15.45 6.45 13.08
CA ARG A 474 -16.40 6.59 14.20
C ARG A 474 -16.55 5.25 14.90
N GLN A 475 -17.09 5.24 16.11
CA GLN A 475 -17.45 3.99 16.76
C GLN A 475 -18.66 3.37 16.04
N PRO A 476 -18.54 2.17 15.44
CA PRO A 476 -19.71 1.47 14.89
C PRO A 476 -20.74 1.21 16.00
N THR A 477 -22.01 1.23 15.61
CA THR A 477 -23.10 0.82 16.53
C THR A 477 -23.14 -0.70 16.69
N ALA A 478 -24.03 -1.20 17.55
CA ALA A 478 -24.23 -2.64 17.74
C ALA A 478 -24.92 -3.34 16.56
N LYS A 479 -25.37 -2.60 15.54
CA LYS A 479 -26.00 -3.19 14.35
C LYS A 479 -24.96 -3.93 13.49
N PRO A 480 -25.34 -5.03 12.81
CA PRO A 480 -24.41 -5.83 12.03
C PRO A 480 -24.02 -5.13 10.72
N GLY A 481 -22.98 -5.68 10.08
CA GLY A 481 -22.58 -5.31 8.73
C GLY A 481 -22.21 -3.83 8.55
N ILE A 482 -22.54 -3.30 7.38
CA ILE A 482 -22.33 -1.90 7.01
C ILE A 482 -23.40 -0.99 7.63
N GLU A 483 -24.60 -1.50 7.92
CA GLU A 483 -25.61 -0.75 8.66
C GLU A 483 -25.04 -0.20 9.98
N GLY A 484 -24.24 -0.98 10.70
CA GLY A 484 -23.56 -0.54 11.93
C GLY A 484 -22.69 0.71 11.76
N LEU A 485 -22.05 0.86 10.60
CA LEU A 485 -21.26 2.04 10.25
C LEU A 485 -22.15 3.23 9.93
N CYS A 486 -23.15 3.06 9.06
CA CYS A 486 -24.09 4.12 8.68
C CYS A 486 -24.86 4.65 9.90
N ALA A 487 -25.32 3.76 10.77
CA ALA A 487 -26.04 4.08 11.99
C ALA A 487 -25.22 4.94 12.98
N SER A 488 -23.88 4.87 12.95
CA SER A 488 -23.02 5.73 13.78
C SER A 488 -23.15 7.24 13.47
N CYS A 489 -23.78 7.59 12.35
CA CYS A 489 -24.19 8.95 11.99
C CYS A 489 -25.71 9.10 11.89
N HIS A 490 -26.43 8.06 11.44
CA HIS A 490 -27.85 8.09 11.14
C HIS A 490 -28.72 7.57 12.31
N GLU A 491 -28.40 8.00 13.52
CA GLU A 491 -29.15 7.70 14.74
C GLU A 491 -29.48 8.97 15.55
N LYS A 492 -30.35 8.84 16.56
CA LYS A 492 -30.75 9.99 17.39
C LYS A 492 -29.52 10.55 18.12
N GLY A 493 -29.30 11.86 18.03
CA GLY A 493 -28.15 12.53 18.66
C GLY A 493 -26.83 12.46 17.87
N ALA A 494 -26.81 11.77 16.73
CA ALA A 494 -25.66 11.72 15.83
C ALA A 494 -25.75 12.79 14.71
N PRO A 495 -24.66 13.09 13.97
CA PRO A 495 -24.62 14.19 13.00
C PRO A 495 -25.70 14.16 11.92
N ALA A 496 -26.20 12.97 11.54
CA ALA A 496 -27.23 12.80 10.53
C ALA A 496 -28.58 12.32 11.13
N ALA A 497 -28.88 12.65 12.39
CA ALA A 497 -30.09 12.21 13.10
C ALA A 497 -31.42 12.55 12.39
N LYS A 498 -31.43 13.57 11.53
CA LYS A 498 -32.61 13.98 10.75
C LYS A 498 -32.85 13.09 9.52
N LYS A 499 -31.89 12.25 9.12
CA LYS A 499 -31.95 11.41 7.91
C LYS A 499 -31.95 9.92 8.26
N ARG A 500 -33.02 9.46 8.90
CA ARG A 500 -33.17 8.06 9.32
C ARG A 500 -34.12 7.32 8.39
N THR A 501 -33.93 6.00 8.26
CA THR A 501 -34.78 5.13 7.41
C THR A 501 -36.21 4.95 7.96
N GLY A 502 -36.44 5.32 9.22
CA GLY A 502 -37.73 5.16 9.92
C GLY A 502 -37.82 3.83 10.65
N ARG A 503 -38.99 3.56 11.27
CA ARG A 503 -39.25 2.29 11.97
C ARG A 503 -39.34 1.11 11.00
N HIS A 504 -39.87 1.37 9.79
CA HIS A 504 -40.02 0.38 8.73
C HIS A 504 -39.24 0.83 7.51
N SER A 505 -38.47 -0.10 6.96
CA SER A 505 -37.54 0.12 5.86
C SER A 505 -37.45 -1.15 5.02
N HIS A 506 -36.93 -1.02 3.79
CA HIS A 506 -36.54 -2.16 2.98
C HIS A 506 -35.58 -3.05 3.79
N PRO A 507 -35.79 -4.38 3.80
CA PRO A 507 -34.95 -5.29 4.57
C PRO A 507 -33.47 -5.19 4.17
N VAL A 508 -32.62 -5.25 5.19
CA VAL A 508 -31.16 -5.45 5.13
C VAL A 508 -30.81 -6.68 5.96
N HIS A 509 -29.60 -7.22 5.79
CA HIS A 509 -29.15 -8.49 6.38
C HIS A 509 -30.03 -9.67 5.96
N VAL A 510 -30.35 -9.70 4.67
CA VAL A 510 -31.15 -10.76 4.04
C VAL A 510 -30.47 -11.23 2.76
N GLY A 511 -30.41 -12.55 2.58
CA GLY A 511 -29.91 -13.19 1.37
C GLY A 511 -30.88 -13.09 0.18
N LEU A 512 -30.34 -13.21 -1.03
CA LEU A 512 -31.11 -13.21 -2.27
C LEU A 512 -31.91 -14.51 -2.50
N ASP A 513 -31.61 -15.57 -1.75
CA ASP A 513 -32.34 -16.84 -1.72
C ASP A 513 -33.80 -16.70 -1.26
N ARG A 514 -34.14 -15.58 -0.60
CA ARG A 514 -35.52 -15.24 -0.23
C ARG A 514 -36.38 -14.79 -1.41
N LEU A 515 -35.78 -14.51 -2.56
CA LEU A 515 -36.51 -14.12 -3.76
C LEU A 515 -37.11 -15.35 -4.45
N PRO A 516 -38.25 -15.20 -5.15
CA PRO A 516 -38.93 -16.33 -5.81
C PRO A 516 -38.11 -16.94 -6.95
N GLN A 517 -37.03 -16.27 -7.39
CA GLN A 517 -36.13 -16.69 -8.45
C GLN A 517 -34.71 -16.28 -8.09
N SER A 518 -33.74 -17.09 -8.53
CA SER A 518 -32.32 -16.73 -8.42
C SER A 518 -32.02 -15.55 -9.32
N VAL A 519 -31.30 -14.56 -8.78
CA VAL A 519 -30.94 -13.32 -9.48
C VAL A 519 -29.49 -12.95 -9.18
N ASP A 520 -28.79 -12.46 -10.20
CA ASP A 520 -27.55 -11.71 -10.02
C ASP A 520 -27.85 -10.23 -10.30
N PRO A 521 -27.96 -9.39 -9.25
CA PRO A 521 -28.30 -7.99 -9.45
C PRO A 521 -27.14 -7.17 -10.03
N GLY A 522 -25.90 -7.69 -10.08
CA GLY A 522 -24.71 -6.88 -10.38
C GLY A 522 -24.49 -5.75 -9.37
N LEU A 523 -24.99 -5.92 -8.14
CA LEU A 523 -24.86 -4.99 -7.02
C LEU A 523 -24.02 -5.64 -5.92
N PRO A 524 -23.31 -4.84 -5.11
CA PRO A 524 -22.44 -5.40 -4.08
C PRO A 524 -23.24 -6.00 -2.92
N LEU A 525 -22.92 -7.23 -2.55
CA LEU A 525 -23.41 -7.89 -1.34
C LEU A 525 -22.34 -7.87 -0.24
N PHE A 526 -22.75 -8.14 0.99
CA PHE A 526 -21.89 -8.03 2.17
C PHE A 526 -22.06 -9.21 3.13
N THR A 527 -21.02 -9.51 3.89
CA THR A 527 -21.06 -10.45 5.02
C THR A 527 -21.61 -9.74 6.27
N ALA A 528 -21.92 -10.50 7.32
CA ALA A 528 -22.31 -9.95 8.62
C ALA A 528 -21.24 -9.05 9.28
N SER A 529 -19.96 -9.21 8.90
CA SER A 529 -18.85 -8.32 9.30
C SER A 529 -18.76 -7.05 8.47
N GLY A 530 -19.54 -6.92 7.39
CA GLY A 530 -19.50 -5.79 6.46
C GLY A 530 -18.45 -5.93 5.35
N ASP A 531 -17.80 -7.08 5.23
CA ASP A 531 -16.84 -7.35 4.17
C ASP A 531 -17.54 -7.79 2.88
N ARG A 532 -16.80 -7.83 1.76
CA ARG A 532 -17.31 -8.50 0.56
C ARG A 532 -17.26 -10.02 0.78
N PRO A 533 -18.33 -10.76 0.45
CA PRO A 533 -18.26 -12.21 0.48
C PRO A 533 -17.18 -12.70 -0.50
N GLY A 534 -16.53 -13.83 -0.18
CA GLY A 534 -15.69 -14.54 -1.15
C GLY A 534 -16.52 -15.09 -2.31
N GLU A 535 -15.85 -15.53 -3.38
CA GLU A 535 -16.52 -16.00 -4.62
C GLU A 535 -17.57 -17.09 -4.37
N ASP A 536 -17.33 -17.98 -3.40
CA ASP A 536 -18.22 -19.10 -3.05
C ASP A 536 -19.10 -18.85 -1.81
N ALA A 537 -19.04 -17.66 -1.21
CA ALA A 537 -19.78 -17.36 0.02
C ALA A 537 -21.09 -16.61 -0.29
N PRO A 538 -22.23 -16.97 0.33
CA PRO A 538 -23.45 -16.21 0.19
C PRO A 538 -23.28 -14.82 0.83
N GLY A 539 -23.73 -13.78 0.12
CA GLY A 539 -23.78 -12.41 0.61
C GLY A 539 -25.20 -11.95 0.91
N GLU A 540 -25.31 -10.95 1.78
CA GLU A 540 -26.57 -10.32 2.18
C GLU A 540 -26.68 -8.90 1.60
N VAL A 541 -27.92 -8.45 1.42
CA VAL A 541 -28.23 -7.06 1.08
C VAL A 541 -27.99 -6.18 2.29
N ASP A 542 -27.26 -5.07 2.12
CA ASP A 542 -27.00 -4.07 3.16
C ASP A 542 -27.21 -2.65 2.59
N CYS A 543 -27.11 -1.60 3.40
CA CYS A 543 -27.27 -0.20 2.97
C CYS A 543 -26.36 0.13 1.77
N ALA A 544 -25.12 -0.35 1.80
CA ALA A 544 -24.14 -0.13 0.73
C ALA A 544 -24.38 -0.96 -0.54
N THR A 545 -25.39 -1.85 -0.56
CA THR A 545 -25.81 -2.58 -1.77
C THR A 545 -26.48 -1.64 -2.75
N CYS A 546 -27.33 -0.74 -2.23
CA CYS A 546 -28.03 0.26 -3.03
C CYS A 546 -27.30 1.61 -3.03
N HIS A 547 -26.62 1.96 -1.93
CA HIS A 547 -25.95 3.25 -1.80
C HIS A 547 -24.43 3.16 -2.00
N ASP A 548 -23.87 4.12 -2.73
CA ASP A 548 -22.45 4.47 -2.70
C ASP A 548 -22.29 5.83 -1.99
N PRO A 549 -21.81 5.86 -0.75
CA PRO A 549 -21.71 7.12 0.00
C PRO A 549 -20.75 8.13 -0.64
N HIS A 550 -19.96 7.72 -1.64
CA HIS A 550 -18.97 8.59 -2.30
C HIS A 550 -19.50 9.36 -3.50
N VAL A 551 -20.66 9.02 -4.06
CA VAL A 551 -21.14 9.62 -5.31
C VAL A 551 -22.57 10.07 -5.14
N TRP A 552 -22.83 11.38 -5.10
CA TRP A 552 -24.19 11.92 -4.90
C TRP A 552 -25.14 11.55 -6.04
N ASP A 553 -24.70 11.75 -7.28
CA ASP A 553 -25.43 11.46 -8.52
C ASP A 553 -24.55 10.57 -9.40
N VAL A 554 -24.98 9.33 -9.61
CA VAL A 554 -24.22 8.34 -10.40
C VAL A 554 -24.23 8.64 -11.90
N ALA A 555 -25.23 9.36 -12.41
CA ALA A 555 -25.29 9.77 -13.81
C ALA A 555 -24.35 10.97 -14.06
N HIS A 556 -24.14 11.81 -13.05
CA HIS A 556 -23.26 12.97 -13.12
C HIS A 556 -22.32 13.05 -11.90
N PRO A 557 -21.26 12.21 -11.82
CA PRO A 557 -20.38 12.16 -10.64
C PRO A 557 -19.65 13.47 -10.31
N ASP A 558 -19.46 14.35 -11.31
CA ASP A 558 -18.87 15.68 -11.17
C ASP A 558 -19.87 16.75 -10.68
N SER A 559 -21.15 16.40 -10.56
CA SER A 559 -22.20 17.35 -10.20
C SER A 559 -21.99 17.90 -8.79
N ARG A 560 -21.97 19.24 -8.70
CA ARG A 560 -21.91 19.98 -7.43
C ARG A 560 -23.29 20.26 -6.84
N ALA A 561 -24.37 19.75 -7.46
CA ALA A 561 -25.73 19.96 -6.96
C ALA A 561 -25.92 19.43 -5.52
N GLY A 562 -25.18 18.37 -5.15
CA GLY A 562 -25.19 17.76 -3.81
C GLY A 562 -24.41 18.54 -2.75
N ALA A 563 -23.64 19.56 -3.13
CA ALA A 563 -22.67 20.25 -2.26
C ALA A 563 -23.32 21.36 -1.43
N ARG A 564 -24.50 21.11 -0.86
CA ARG A 564 -25.29 22.07 -0.07
C ARG A 564 -25.99 21.37 1.10
N ALA A 565 -26.18 22.03 2.23
CA ALA A 565 -26.79 21.39 3.40
C ALA A 565 -28.31 21.18 3.24
N GLU A 566 -28.97 21.97 2.38
CA GLU A 566 -30.42 22.02 2.21
C GLU A 566 -30.91 21.07 1.11
N VAL A 567 -30.05 20.62 0.19
CA VAL A 567 -30.47 19.86 -1.00
C VAL A 567 -31.08 18.51 -0.65
N GLU A 568 -32.34 18.29 -0.97
CA GLU A 568 -32.98 16.98 -0.81
C GLU A 568 -32.78 16.13 -2.06
N GLY A 569 -32.49 14.86 -1.83
CA GLY A 569 -32.29 13.91 -2.90
C GLY A 569 -33.56 13.10 -3.18
N ASP A 570 -33.60 12.52 -4.38
CA ASP A 570 -34.65 11.61 -4.82
C ASP A 570 -34.03 10.37 -5.48
N GLY A 571 -34.85 9.60 -6.21
CA GLY A 571 -34.46 8.39 -6.91
C GLY A 571 -33.48 8.56 -8.05
N ARG A 572 -33.14 9.78 -8.46
CA ARG A 572 -32.14 10.07 -9.49
C ARG A 572 -30.73 10.23 -8.90
N ASN A 573 -30.66 10.60 -7.63
CA ASN A 573 -29.42 10.89 -6.90
C ASN A 573 -29.46 10.21 -5.51
N SER A 574 -29.20 10.92 -4.41
CA SER A 574 -29.23 10.36 -3.05
C SER A 574 -28.24 9.21 -2.82
N PHE A 575 -27.05 9.30 -3.42
CA PHE A 575 -26.02 8.29 -3.25
C PHE A 575 -26.37 6.92 -3.82
N LEU A 576 -27.34 6.81 -4.73
CA LEU A 576 -27.70 5.52 -5.32
C LEU A 576 -26.61 5.03 -6.28
N ARG A 577 -26.28 3.74 -6.23
CA ARG A 577 -25.39 3.07 -7.20
C ARG A 577 -25.97 3.02 -8.60
N GLN A 578 -27.27 3.20 -8.71
CA GLN A 578 -28.01 3.31 -9.95
C GLN A 578 -29.22 4.18 -9.73
N ALA A 579 -29.37 5.21 -10.55
CA ALA A 579 -30.60 5.99 -10.58
C ALA A 579 -31.79 5.06 -10.83
N LEU A 580 -32.88 5.26 -10.09
CA LEU A 580 -34.14 4.55 -10.29
C LEU A 580 -34.65 4.78 -11.72
N GLY A 581 -34.64 6.04 -12.17
CA GLY A 581 -35.27 6.42 -13.44
C GLY A 581 -36.76 6.08 -13.47
N THR A 582 -37.40 6.33 -14.60
CA THR A 582 -38.83 6.02 -14.77
C THR A 582 -39.12 4.54 -14.66
N ASP A 583 -38.20 3.68 -15.13
CA ASP A 583 -38.34 2.22 -15.12
C ASP A 583 -37.98 1.56 -13.77
N SER A 584 -37.68 2.33 -12.72
CA SER A 584 -37.28 1.79 -11.41
C SER A 584 -36.15 0.75 -11.52
N ALA A 585 -35.15 1.05 -12.35
CA ALA A 585 -34.12 0.13 -12.82
C ALA A 585 -33.33 -0.53 -11.68
N LEU A 586 -33.15 0.18 -10.55
CA LEU A 586 -32.53 -0.39 -9.34
C LEU A 586 -33.39 -1.50 -8.71
N CYS A 587 -34.71 -1.30 -8.60
CA CYS A 587 -35.61 -2.27 -7.96
C CYS A 587 -35.69 -3.58 -8.76
N VAL A 588 -35.79 -3.47 -10.09
CA VAL A 588 -35.95 -4.63 -10.98
C VAL A 588 -34.67 -5.45 -11.17
N LYS A 589 -33.51 -5.02 -10.63
CA LYS A 589 -32.31 -5.87 -10.55
C LYS A 589 -32.51 -7.08 -9.62
N CYS A 590 -33.29 -6.92 -8.55
CA CYS A 590 -33.62 -8.01 -7.63
C CYS A 590 -35.05 -8.51 -7.85
N HIS A 591 -36.00 -7.60 -8.06
CA HIS A 591 -37.42 -7.92 -8.23
C HIS A 591 -37.80 -8.08 -9.70
N THR A 592 -37.06 -8.92 -10.45
CA THR A 592 -37.23 -9.07 -11.90
C THR A 592 -38.60 -9.62 -12.30
N ASP A 593 -39.31 -10.32 -11.41
CA ASP A 593 -40.69 -10.80 -11.64
C ASP A 593 -41.71 -9.66 -11.59
N LYS A 594 -41.38 -8.54 -10.94
CA LYS A 594 -42.27 -7.38 -10.78
C LYS A 594 -42.28 -6.45 -11.99
N ARG A 595 -41.34 -6.62 -12.93
CA ARG A 595 -41.29 -5.86 -14.19
C ARG A 595 -42.54 -6.01 -15.07
N LEU A 596 -43.34 -7.06 -14.82
CA LEU A 596 -44.58 -7.32 -15.56
C LEU A 596 -45.64 -6.22 -15.36
N VAL A 597 -45.44 -5.31 -14.39
CA VAL A 597 -46.30 -4.15 -14.19
C VAL A 597 -46.12 -3.10 -15.29
N PHE A 598 -44.95 -3.05 -15.95
CA PHE A 598 -44.66 -2.03 -16.93
C PHE A 598 -45.60 -2.10 -18.12
N GLY A 599 -46.07 -0.94 -18.58
CA GLY A 599 -47.01 -0.81 -19.68
C GLY A 599 -48.42 -1.34 -19.39
N THR A 600 -48.74 -1.68 -18.15
CA THR A 600 -50.09 -2.10 -17.72
C THR A 600 -50.89 -0.94 -17.12
N GLU A 601 -52.15 -1.15 -16.77
CA GLU A 601 -53.00 -0.14 -16.10
C GLU A 601 -52.44 0.35 -14.74
N HIS A 602 -51.58 -0.43 -14.05
CA HIS A 602 -50.91 -0.01 -12.82
C HIS A 602 -49.56 0.66 -13.06
N ASP A 603 -49.13 0.76 -14.31
CA ASP A 603 -48.04 1.65 -14.68
C ASP A 603 -48.58 3.07 -14.78
N LEU A 604 -48.29 3.90 -13.77
CA LEU A 604 -48.81 5.27 -13.75
C LEU A 604 -48.29 6.14 -14.89
N ARG A 605 -47.26 5.72 -15.65
CA ARG A 605 -46.90 6.40 -16.91
C ARG A 605 -48.03 6.33 -17.94
N VAL A 606 -48.83 5.26 -17.90
CA VAL A 606 -49.95 5.00 -18.80
C VAL A 606 -51.24 5.63 -18.26
N THR A 607 -51.49 5.49 -16.96
CA THR A 607 -52.80 5.83 -16.37
C THR A 607 -52.84 7.16 -15.62
N ALA A 608 -51.73 7.64 -15.08
CA ALA A 608 -51.69 8.90 -14.33
C ALA A 608 -50.29 9.54 -14.35
N PRO A 609 -49.80 10.03 -15.52
CA PRO A 609 -48.40 10.44 -15.68
C PRO A 609 -48.00 11.67 -14.87
N THR A 610 -48.96 12.46 -14.40
CA THR A 610 -48.74 13.64 -13.54
C THR A 610 -48.95 13.33 -12.05
N ALA A 611 -49.21 12.06 -11.70
CA ALA A 611 -49.40 11.69 -10.31
C ALA A 611 -48.10 11.80 -9.52
N VAL A 612 -48.24 12.24 -8.27
CA VAL A 612 -47.18 12.17 -7.26
C VAL A 612 -47.53 11.12 -6.21
N ASN A 613 -46.52 10.55 -5.56
CA ASN A 613 -46.70 9.68 -4.40
C ASN A 613 -46.93 10.52 -3.12
N GLY A 614 -47.09 9.86 -1.97
CA GLY A 614 -47.31 10.51 -0.68
C GLY A 614 -46.11 11.28 -0.11
N LYS A 615 -45.00 11.35 -0.86
CA LYS A 615 -43.83 12.20 -0.58
C LYS A 615 -43.67 13.30 -1.64
N ASP A 616 -44.73 13.58 -2.40
CA ASP A 616 -44.76 14.55 -3.48
C ASP A 616 -43.74 14.29 -4.60
N GLN A 617 -43.39 13.01 -4.82
CA GLN A 617 -42.46 12.61 -5.87
C GLN A 617 -43.21 12.16 -7.13
N ASP A 618 -42.85 12.74 -8.27
CA ASP A 618 -43.34 12.32 -9.58
C ASP A 618 -42.65 11.03 -10.08
N LEU A 619 -43.01 10.60 -11.29
CA LEU A 619 -42.45 9.41 -11.95
C LEU A 619 -40.96 9.55 -12.28
N ALA A 620 -40.46 10.76 -12.56
CA ALA A 620 -39.04 10.96 -12.83
C ALA A 620 -38.21 10.83 -11.55
N ALA A 621 -38.76 11.29 -10.42
CA ALA A 621 -38.12 11.27 -9.11
C ALA A 621 -38.18 9.90 -8.41
N SER A 622 -39.21 9.08 -8.68
CA SER A 622 -39.44 7.82 -7.92
C SER A 622 -39.60 6.57 -8.80
N GLY A 623 -39.88 6.73 -10.10
CA GLY A 623 -40.16 5.64 -11.02
C GLY A 623 -41.50 4.94 -10.78
N VAL A 624 -41.85 3.97 -11.63
CA VAL A 624 -43.12 3.22 -11.53
C VAL A 624 -43.30 2.55 -10.17
N CYS A 625 -42.26 1.86 -9.67
CA CYS A 625 -42.35 1.21 -8.36
C CYS A 625 -42.46 2.22 -7.21
N GLY A 626 -41.79 3.37 -7.33
CA GLY A 626 -41.78 4.44 -6.33
C GLY A 626 -43.12 5.15 -6.13
N GLN A 627 -44.01 5.06 -7.12
CA GLN A 627 -45.37 5.56 -7.01
C GLN A 627 -46.23 4.78 -6.00
N CYS A 628 -45.86 3.53 -5.73
CA CYS A 628 -46.58 2.62 -4.84
C CYS A 628 -45.75 2.18 -3.62
N HIS A 629 -44.42 2.09 -3.76
CA HIS A 629 -43.51 1.58 -2.73
C HIS A 629 -42.40 2.58 -2.43
N THR A 630 -42.09 2.82 -1.16
CA THR A 630 -40.94 3.64 -0.74
C THR A 630 -40.03 2.84 0.18
N PRO A 631 -38.74 2.65 -0.16
CA PRO A 631 -37.82 1.85 0.64
C PRO A 631 -37.68 2.35 2.07
N HIS A 632 -37.75 3.66 2.29
CA HIS A 632 -37.57 4.29 3.60
C HIS A 632 -38.83 5.07 3.95
N THR A 633 -39.14 5.17 5.25
CA THR A 633 -40.23 6.01 5.80
C THR A 633 -41.55 5.90 5.00
N PRO A 634 -42.14 4.70 4.86
CA PRO A 634 -43.41 4.53 4.18
C PRO A 634 -44.58 5.19 4.92
N LEU A 635 -45.61 5.61 4.16
CA LEU A 635 -46.84 6.16 4.73
C LEU A 635 -47.64 5.06 5.42
N VAL A 636 -47.64 3.85 4.83
CA VAL A 636 -48.21 2.65 5.46
C VAL A 636 -47.15 1.55 5.45
N GLU A 637 -46.84 1.02 6.63
CA GLU A 637 -45.74 0.08 6.87
C GLU A 637 -45.87 -1.19 6.03
N VAL A 638 -47.10 -1.69 5.90
CA VAL A 638 -47.44 -2.88 5.13
C VAL A 638 -47.07 -2.67 3.66
N ARG A 639 -46.18 -3.54 3.14
CA ARG A 639 -45.66 -3.49 1.75
C ARG A 639 -44.93 -2.19 1.41
N LEU A 640 -44.42 -1.46 2.41
CA LEU A 640 -43.69 -0.21 2.23
C LEU A 640 -44.48 0.81 1.39
N TRP A 641 -45.78 0.92 1.64
CA TRP A 641 -46.70 1.64 0.76
C TRP A 641 -46.45 3.16 0.80
N ALA A 642 -46.41 3.76 -0.39
CA ALA A 642 -46.03 5.16 -0.60
C ALA A 642 -47.21 6.11 -0.79
N ARG A 643 -48.47 5.64 -0.76
CA ARG A 643 -49.65 6.48 -0.99
C ARG A 643 -50.57 6.55 0.24
N PRO A 644 -51.39 7.60 0.38
CA PRO A 644 -52.38 7.66 1.46
C PRO A 644 -53.35 6.47 1.38
N PRO A 645 -53.66 5.80 2.50
CA PRO A 645 -54.67 4.76 2.53
C PRO A 645 -56.08 5.32 2.28
N GLY A 646 -56.97 4.49 1.77
CA GLY A 646 -58.40 4.75 1.65
C GLY A 646 -59.24 4.06 2.71
N PRO A 647 -60.59 4.17 2.61
CA PRO A 647 -61.49 3.46 3.50
C PRO A 647 -61.43 1.95 3.24
N GLY A 648 -61.53 1.13 4.28
CA GLY A 648 -61.54 -0.33 4.16
C GLY A 648 -61.54 -1.01 5.52
N GLU A 649 -61.94 -2.29 5.55
CA GLU A 649 -62.04 -3.06 6.80
C GLU A 649 -60.69 -3.55 7.32
N HIS A 650 -59.72 -3.73 6.43
CA HIS A 650 -58.37 -4.21 6.76
C HIS A 650 -57.32 -3.54 5.88
N VAL A 651 -56.08 -3.51 6.37
CA VAL A 651 -55.01 -2.67 5.79
C VAL A 651 -54.77 -2.91 4.29
N LEU A 652 -54.87 -4.14 3.78
CA LEU A 652 -54.65 -4.40 2.34
C LEU A 652 -55.76 -3.85 1.44
N GLU A 653 -56.97 -3.71 1.97
CA GLU A 653 -58.06 -3.05 1.25
C GLU A 653 -57.80 -1.55 1.18
N THR A 654 -57.40 -0.96 2.31
CA THR A 654 -57.14 0.49 2.38
C THR A 654 -56.02 0.91 1.43
N LEU A 655 -55.04 0.03 1.12
CA LEU A 655 -54.04 0.32 0.08
C LEU A 655 -54.70 0.49 -1.30
N CYS A 656 -55.57 -0.45 -1.69
CA CYS A 656 -56.22 -0.45 -3.00
C CYS A 656 -57.24 0.69 -3.12
N THR A 657 -58.10 0.87 -2.12
CA THR A 657 -59.13 1.93 -2.11
C THR A 657 -58.54 3.33 -1.92
N GLY A 658 -57.26 3.46 -1.57
CA GLY A 658 -56.54 4.73 -1.64
C GLY A 658 -56.54 5.33 -3.04
N CYS A 659 -56.49 4.49 -4.08
CA CYS A 659 -56.60 4.91 -5.48
C CYS A 659 -57.98 4.62 -6.08
N HIS A 660 -58.55 3.45 -5.78
CA HIS A 660 -59.85 2.99 -6.29
C HIS A 660 -61.01 3.52 -5.45
N ARG A 661 -61.18 4.83 -5.43
CA ARG A 661 -62.31 5.53 -4.80
C ARG A 661 -62.72 6.76 -5.60
N ALA A 662 -63.90 7.30 -5.31
CA ALA A 662 -64.30 8.61 -5.83
C ALA A 662 -63.23 9.67 -5.50
N GLY A 663 -62.81 10.43 -6.52
CA GLY A 663 -61.73 11.42 -6.41
C GLY A 663 -60.31 10.84 -6.25
N GLY A 664 -60.14 9.51 -6.30
CA GLY A 664 -58.82 8.87 -6.34
C GLY A 664 -58.27 8.75 -7.76
N LEU A 665 -57.00 8.33 -7.89
CA LEU A 665 -56.35 8.18 -9.21
C LEU A 665 -57.04 7.18 -10.14
N ALA A 666 -57.76 6.21 -9.57
CA ALA A 666 -58.50 5.19 -10.31
C ALA A 666 -60.01 5.33 -10.04
N ALA A 667 -60.51 6.56 -9.99
CA ALA A 667 -61.93 6.86 -9.77
C ALA A 667 -62.84 6.23 -10.84
N ASP A 668 -62.34 6.03 -12.06
CA ASP A 668 -63.08 5.37 -13.14
C ASP A 668 -63.16 3.85 -12.98
N LYS A 669 -62.44 3.28 -11.99
CA LYS A 669 -62.32 1.83 -11.74
C LYS A 669 -62.59 1.47 -10.28
N VAL A 670 -63.64 2.01 -9.68
CA VAL A 670 -64.04 1.63 -8.30
C VAL A 670 -64.80 0.30 -8.31
N PRO A 671 -64.36 -0.74 -7.56
CA PRO A 671 -65.10 -1.99 -7.50
C PRO A 671 -66.48 -1.82 -6.86
N ALA A 672 -67.53 -2.28 -7.54
CA ALA A 672 -68.91 -2.18 -7.05
C ALA A 672 -69.19 -3.01 -5.77
N LYS A 673 -68.47 -4.12 -5.58
CA LYS A 673 -68.45 -4.92 -4.35
C LYS A 673 -67.00 -5.13 -3.92
N ARG A 674 -66.65 -4.61 -2.74
CA ARG A 674 -65.26 -4.56 -2.24
C ARG A 674 -64.92 -5.65 -1.21
N HIS A 675 -65.92 -6.29 -0.64
CA HIS A 675 -65.74 -7.21 0.48
C HIS A 675 -66.19 -8.62 0.13
N HIS A 676 -65.34 -9.60 0.44
CA HIS A 676 -65.76 -10.98 0.62
C HIS A 676 -66.35 -11.15 2.02
N PRO A 677 -67.34 -12.04 2.26
CA PRO A 677 -67.83 -12.33 3.61
C PRO A 677 -66.70 -12.54 4.62
N PRO A 678 -66.84 -12.04 5.88
CA PRO A 678 -65.78 -11.98 6.88
C PRO A 678 -65.46 -13.36 7.49
N ARG A 679 -65.05 -14.30 6.64
CA ARG A 679 -64.65 -15.65 7.00
C ARG A 679 -63.16 -15.81 6.78
N ARG A 680 -62.51 -16.49 7.73
CA ARG A 680 -61.14 -16.93 7.55
C ARG A 680 -61.15 -18.23 6.76
N VAL A 681 -60.29 -18.32 5.75
CA VAL A 681 -60.16 -19.48 4.87
C VAL A 681 -58.69 -19.93 4.84
N PRO A 682 -58.44 -21.25 4.72
CA PRO A 682 -57.09 -21.77 4.59
C PRO A 682 -56.50 -21.50 3.20
N SER A 683 -55.21 -21.15 3.15
CA SER A 683 -54.39 -21.19 1.94
C SER A 683 -53.96 -22.65 1.70
N ASN A 684 -54.70 -23.34 0.83
CA ASN A 684 -54.59 -24.78 0.64
C ASN A 684 -53.45 -25.15 -0.34
N ALA A 685 -52.26 -25.44 0.20
CA ALA A 685 -51.12 -25.91 -0.60
C ALA A 685 -51.39 -27.24 -1.33
N GLY A 686 -52.33 -28.07 -0.85
CA GLY A 686 -52.78 -29.31 -1.50
C GLY A 686 -53.33 -29.08 -2.92
N ARG A 687 -53.67 -27.82 -3.27
CA ARG A 687 -54.02 -27.41 -4.63
C ARG A 687 -52.92 -27.68 -5.65
N ARG A 688 -51.64 -27.76 -5.24
CA ARG A 688 -50.51 -27.93 -6.17
C ARG A 688 -49.97 -29.37 -6.22
N VAL A 689 -50.81 -30.36 -5.89
CA VAL A 689 -50.43 -31.79 -5.85
C VAL A 689 -51.18 -32.58 -6.93
N GLY A 690 -50.54 -33.64 -7.46
CA GLY A 690 -51.14 -34.57 -8.43
C GLY A 690 -51.60 -33.89 -9.73
N VAL A 691 -52.81 -34.23 -10.20
CA VAL A 691 -53.44 -33.65 -11.41
C VAL A 691 -53.69 -32.14 -11.32
N ARG A 692 -53.57 -31.55 -10.13
CA ARG A 692 -53.76 -30.11 -9.87
C ARG A 692 -52.44 -29.33 -9.76
N LYS A 693 -51.28 -29.94 -10.04
CA LYS A 693 -49.95 -29.32 -9.91
C LYS A 693 -49.80 -27.96 -10.63
N ALA A 694 -50.55 -27.73 -11.71
CA ALA A 694 -50.57 -26.47 -12.44
C ALA A 694 -51.35 -25.33 -11.75
N ASN A 695 -52.12 -25.63 -10.70
CA ASN A 695 -52.86 -24.60 -9.95
C ASN A 695 -51.91 -23.69 -9.17
N ILE A 696 -52.40 -22.50 -8.87
CA ILE A 696 -51.74 -21.56 -7.97
C ILE A 696 -52.21 -21.79 -6.53
N ASN A 697 -51.35 -21.48 -5.57
CA ASN A 697 -51.74 -21.40 -4.16
C ASN A 697 -51.98 -19.92 -3.80
N PRO A 698 -53.24 -19.44 -3.79
CA PRO A 698 -53.51 -18.03 -3.51
C PRO A 698 -53.19 -17.67 -2.06
N PRO A 699 -52.67 -16.46 -1.81
CA PRO A 699 -52.39 -16.00 -0.47
C PRO A 699 -53.67 -15.52 0.23
N VAL A 700 -53.77 -15.80 1.52
CA VAL A 700 -54.77 -15.22 2.44
C VAL A 700 -54.06 -14.42 3.51
N PHE A 701 -54.76 -13.47 4.13
CA PHE A 701 -54.08 -12.43 4.91
C PHE A 701 -54.67 -12.19 6.29
N SER A 702 -53.83 -11.74 7.23
CA SER A 702 -54.27 -11.21 8.52
C SER A 702 -54.85 -9.80 8.36
N ASP A 703 -55.46 -9.25 9.42
CA ASP A 703 -55.93 -7.86 9.42
C ASP A 703 -54.78 -6.85 9.29
N ALA A 704 -53.58 -7.25 9.74
CA ALA A 704 -52.33 -6.53 9.55
C ALA A 704 -51.70 -6.72 8.15
N GLY A 705 -52.35 -7.46 7.24
CA GLY A 705 -51.91 -7.61 5.85
C GLY A 705 -50.75 -8.59 5.65
N GLU A 706 -50.43 -9.39 6.66
CA GLU A 706 -49.42 -10.45 6.58
C GLU A 706 -50.00 -11.69 5.90
N ARG A 707 -49.18 -12.42 5.14
CA ARG A 707 -49.61 -13.71 4.58
C ARG A 707 -49.67 -14.74 5.71
N VAL A 708 -50.81 -15.38 5.87
CA VAL A 708 -51.03 -16.39 6.92
C VAL A 708 -51.59 -17.68 6.32
N PRO A 709 -51.39 -18.85 6.96
CA PRO A 709 -51.98 -20.11 6.49
C PRO A 709 -53.51 -20.11 6.51
N VAL A 710 -54.13 -19.35 7.44
CA VAL A 710 -55.58 -19.21 7.56
C VAL A 710 -55.91 -17.74 7.80
N GLY A 711 -56.60 -17.11 6.85
CA GLY A 711 -56.77 -15.65 6.83
C GLY A 711 -57.96 -15.19 6.01
N LYS A 712 -58.12 -13.88 5.89
CA LYS A 712 -59.18 -13.24 5.11
C LYS A 712 -58.83 -13.22 3.62
N ILE A 713 -59.87 -13.29 2.78
CA ILE A 713 -59.78 -13.00 1.34
C ILE A 713 -59.83 -11.48 1.19
N THR A 714 -58.82 -10.91 0.55
CA THR A 714 -58.71 -9.47 0.25
C THR A 714 -58.33 -9.30 -1.23
N CYS A 715 -58.28 -8.07 -1.75
CA CYS A 715 -57.97 -7.80 -3.16
C CYS A 715 -56.70 -8.55 -3.64
N PRO A 716 -55.57 -8.55 -2.90
CA PRO A 716 -54.36 -9.28 -3.30
C PRO A 716 -54.46 -10.82 -3.28
N THR A 717 -55.53 -11.40 -2.73
CA THR A 717 -55.81 -12.84 -2.79
C THR A 717 -56.15 -13.25 -4.21
N CYS A 718 -56.99 -12.46 -4.90
CA CYS A 718 -57.40 -12.71 -6.28
C CYS A 718 -56.53 -11.98 -7.30
N HIS A 719 -56.06 -10.77 -6.96
CA HIS A 719 -55.28 -9.92 -7.86
C HIS A 719 -53.78 -9.90 -7.53
N ASP A 720 -52.94 -9.89 -8.56
CA ASP A 720 -51.55 -9.48 -8.52
C ASP A 720 -51.39 -8.15 -9.24
N PRO A 721 -51.23 -7.03 -8.52
CA PRO A 721 -51.14 -5.72 -9.15
C PRO A 721 -49.92 -5.58 -10.08
N HIS A 722 -48.96 -6.52 -10.05
CA HIS A 722 -47.78 -6.49 -10.90
C HIS A 722 -47.93 -7.28 -12.20
N ARG A 723 -49.03 -7.98 -12.43
CA ARG A 723 -49.16 -8.87 -13.59
C ARG A 723 -50.54 -8.79 -14.19
N TRP A 724 -50.67 -8.21 -15.38
CA TRP A 724 -51.96 -8.03 -16.07
C TRP A 724 -52.68 -9.34 -16.38
N ASP A 725 -51.96 -10.32 -16.94
CA ASP A 725 -52.51 -11.60 -17.41
C ASP A 725 -51.77 -12.79 -16.74
N PRO A 726 -52.47 -13.68 -16.00
CA PRO A 726 -51.85 -14.84 -15.37
C PRO A 726 -51.40 -15.92 -16.36
N ALA A 727 -51.93 -15.96 -17.59
CA ALA A 727 -51.51 -16.87 -18.65
C ALA A 727 -50.28 -16.35 -19.42
N ARG A 728 -50.05 -15.02 -19.41
CA ARG A 728 -48.95 -14.40 -20.17
C ARG A 728 -47.99 -13.62 -19.27
N ALA A 729 -46.73 -14.02 -19.22
CA ALA A 729 -45.71 -13.37 -18.40
C ALA A 729 -44.92 -12.32 -19.21
N HIS A 730 -45.62 -11.30 -19.74
CA HIS A 730 -44.99 -10.18 -20.44
C HIS A 730 -45.47 -8.83 -19.87
N PRO A 731 -44.64 -7.76 -19.95
CA PRO A 731 -45.10 -6.40 -19.72
C PRO A 731 -46.26 -6.02 -20.65
N GLY A 732 -47.08 -5.05 -20.26
CA GLY A 732 -48.10 -4.48 -21.13
C GLY A 732 -47.51 -3.69 -22.30
N ASP A 733 -48.37 -3.31 -23.25
CA ASP A 733 -48.01 -2.61 -24.49
C ASP A 733 -47.99 -1.07 -24.32
N GLY A 734 -48.18 -0.57 -23.09
CA GLY A 734 -48.21 0.87 -22.79
C GLY A 734 -49.52 1.56 -23.11
N LYS A 735 -50.58 0.80 -23.43
CA LYS A 735 -51.91 1.33 -23.69
C LYS A 735 -52.88 0.99 -22.56
N ARG A 736 -53.94 1.78 -22.46
CA ARG A 736 -55.06 1.46 -21.58
C ARG A 736 -55.89 0.35 -22.20
N HIS A 737 -56.26 -0.64 -21.39
CA HIS A 737 -57.05 -1.80 -21.81
C HIS A 737 -58.16 -2.06 -20.81
N GLU A 738 -59.36 -2.32 -21.33
CA GLU A 738 -60.43 -2.83 -20.49
C GLU A 738 -60.13 -4.28 -20.11
N GLY A 739 -60.26 -4.58 -18.83
CA GLY A 739 -60.08 -5.92 -18.30
C GLY A 739 -61.19 -6.89 -18.75
N THR A 740 -60.89 -8.17 -18.72
CA THR A 740 -61.82 -9.28 -18.92
C THR A 740 -61.79 -10.20 -17.70
N VAL A 741 -62.69 -11.18 -17.66
CA VAL A 741 -62.73 -12.21 -16.61
C VAL A 741 -61.53 -13.16 -16.59
N LEU A 742 -60.60 -13.04 -17.55
CA LEU A 742 -59.40 -13.88 -17.68
C LEU A 742 -58.09 -13.10 -17.43
N ASN A 743 -58.13 -11.77 -17.41
CA ASN A 743 -56.98 -10.89 -17.17
C ASN A 743 -57.36 -9.83 -16.13
N SER A 744 -56.94 -8.56 -16.23
CA SER A 744 -57.24 -7.54 -15.22
C SER A 744 -56.60 -7.83 -13.85
N PHE A 745 -55.32 -8.19 -13.90
CA PHE A 745 -54.49 -8.47 -12.75
C PHE A 745 -54.83 -9.75 -11.98
N LEU A 746 -55.59 -10.68 -12.57
CA LEU A 746 -55.93 -11.92 -11.87
C LEU A 746 -54.71 -12.80 -11.64
N ARG A 747 -54.70 -13.53 -10.50
CA ARG A 747 -53.69 -14.56 -10.22
C ARG A 747 -53.98 -15.88 -10.93
N HIS A 748 -55.21 -16.10 -11.37
CA HIS A 748 -55.67 -17.36 -11.96
C HIS A 748 -56.21 -17.17 -13.37
N ALA A 749 -55.92 -18.13 -14.26
CA ALA A 749 -56.53 -18.18 -15.59
C ALA A 749 -57.89 -18.91 -15.60
N ARG A 750 -58.25 -19.60 -14.51
CA ARG A 750 -59.43 -20.48 -14.41
C ARG A 750 -60.05 -20.43 -13.02
N THR A 751 -61.33 -20.10 -12.94
CA THR A 751 -62.07 -19.92 -11.68
C THR A 751 -62.47 -21.26 -11.04
N ASP A 752 -62.76 -22.28 -11.83
CA ASP A 752 -63.14 -23.63 -11.37
C ASP A 752 -62.01 -24.36 -10.62
N GLY A 753 -60.75 -23.95 -10.85
CA GLY A 753 -59.56 -24.43 -10.13
C GLY A 753 -59.04 -23.48 -9.04
N PHE A 754 -59.74 -22.39 -8.71
CA PHE A 754 -59.25 -21.32 -7.82
C PHE A 754 -59.84 -21.36 -6.39
N LEU A 755 -59.40 -20.47 -5.48
CA LEU A 755 -59.71 -20.49 -4.04
C LEU A 755 -61.20 -20.76 -3.73
N CYS A 756 -62.08 -20.15 -4.51
CA CYS A 756 -63.53 -20.24 -4.35
C CYS A 756 -64.06 -21.68 -4.47
N SER A 757 -63.45 -22.53 -5.31
CA SER A 757 -63.93 -23.89 -5.54
C SER A 757 -63.66 -24.85 -4.38
N ASP A 758 -62.79 -24.50 -3.42
CA ASP A 758 -62.60 -25.32 -2.21
C ASP A 758 -63.87 -25.36 -1.36
N CYS A 759 -64.63 -24.27 -1.34
CA CYS A 759 -65.85 -24.16 -0.53
C CYS A 759 -67.13 -24.24 -1.37
N HIS A 760 -67.08 -23.79 -2.63
CA HIS A 760 -68.26 -23.67 -3.48
C HIS A 760 -68.32 -24.68 -4.63
N GLY A 761 -67.29 -25.51 -4.83
CA GLY A 761 -67.27 -26.46 -5.95
C GLY A 761 -67.52 -25.78 -7.30
N VAL A 762 -68.40 -26.34 -8.13
CA VAL A 762 -68.77 -25.81 -9.45
C VAL A 762 -69.48 -24.45 -9.35
N ASP A 763 -70.18 -24.17 -8.24
CA ASP A 763 -70.87 -22.88 -8.02
C ASP A 763 -69.92 -21.69 -7.98
N SER A 764 -68.61 -21.94 -7.77
CA SER A 764 -67.56 -20.91 -7.82
C SER A 764 -67.60 -20.08 -9.10
N LEU A 765 -67.98 -20.67 -10.24
CA LEU A 765 -68.13 -19.97 -11.53
C LEU A 765 -69.21 -18.88 -11.48
N PHE A 766 -70.30 -19.13 -10.76
CA PHE A 766 -71.40 -18.16 -10.58
C PHE A 766 -71.07 -17.15 -9.48
N ARG A 767 -70.46 -17.59 -8.37
CA ARG A 767 -70.04 -16.71 -7.27
C ARG A 767 -68.99 -15.70 -7.70
N TYR A 768 -68.13 -16.05 -8.64
CA TYR A 768 -67.16 -15.12 -9.23
C TYR A 768 -67.85 -13.98 -9.99
N LYS A 769 -68.90 -14.29 -10.78
CA LYS A 769 -69.67 -13.28 -11.53
C LYS A 769 -70.27 -12.22 -10.60
N TYR A 770 -70.71 -12.60 -9.40
CA TYR A 770 -71.26 -11.67 -8.40
C TYR A 770 -70.36 -10.45 -8.14
N PHE A 771 -69.04 -10.63 -8.14
CA PHE A 771 -68.08 -9.55 -7.90
C PHE A 771 -67.75 -8.74 -9.16
N HIS A 772 -67.76 -9.40 -10.33
CA HIS A 772 -67.23 -8.83 -11.57
C HIS A 772 -68.29 -8.42 -12.61
N TRP A 773 -69.57 -8.75 -12.40
CA TRP A 773 -70.65 -8.45 -13.36
C TRP A 773 -71.88 -7.86 -12.64
N PRO A 774 -72.25 -6.59 -12.88
CA PRO A 774 -73.43 -5.95 -12.28
C PRO A 774 -74.74 -6.71 -12.40
N GLU A 775 -75.01 -7.27 -13.57
CA GLU A 775 -76.25 -7.94 -13.93
C GLU A 775 -76.43 -9.24 -13.15
N SER A 776 -75.33 -9.86 -12.70
CA SER A 776 -75.38 -11.02 -11.82
C SER A 776 -75.88 -10.70 -10.39
N ARG A 777 -76.11 -9.42 -10.08
CA ARG A 777 -76.62 -8.93 -8.79
C ARG A 777 -78.06 -8.46 -8.87
N GLU A 778 -78.62 -8.35 -10.06
CA GLU A 778 -80.04 -8.07 -10.25
C GLU A 778 -80.83 -9.28 -9.76
N ARG A 779 -81.86 -9.02 -8.94
CA ARG A 779 -82.75 -10.10 -8.53
C ARG A 779 -83.50 -10.55 -9.77
N HIS A 780 -83.42 -11.84 -10.08
CA HIS A 780 -84.26 -12.42 -11.12
C HIS A 780 -85.72 -12.22 -10.72
N HIS A 781 -86.60 -11.96 -11.69
CA HIS A 781 -88.06 -11.78 -11.47
C HIS A 781 -88.75 -12.98 -10.78
N LEU A 782 -88.05 -14.10 -10.59
CA LEU A 782 -88.52 -15.28 -9.86
C LEU A 782 -88.24 -15.20 -8.35
N TYR A 783 -87.49 -14.19 -7.89
CA TYR A 783 -87.12 -13.94 -6.49
C TYR A 783 -87.61 -12.57 -6.00
N GLU A 784 -88.54 -11.96 -6.72
CA GLU A 784 -89.41 -10.91 -6.19
C GLU A 784 -90.54 -11.58 -5.38
N PRO A 785 -90.87 -11.10 -4.17
CA PRO A 785 -91.87 -11.72 -3.31
C PRO A 785 -93.29 -11.70 -3.88
#